data_AF-A0AAW2X1M3-F1
#
_entry.id   AF-A0AAW2X1M3-F1
#
_cell.length_a   1.000
_cell.length_b   1.000
_cell.length_c   1.000
_cell.angle_alpha   90.00
_cell.angle_beta   90.00
_cell.angle_gamma   90.00
#
_symmetry.space_group_name_H-M   'P 1'
#
loop_
_entity.id
_entity.type
_entity.pdbx_description
1 polymer ?
#
loop_
_entity_poly.entity_id
_entity_poly.type
_entity_poly.pdbx_seq_one_letter_code
_entity_poly.pdbx_strand_id
1 'polypeptide(L)'
;MTIAGTMGYEREQQIPGDYDPNYVPDSVKSFVVHMYRHIREKNVYEIHQMYETSFQSISDRFFKDAPWPSVDAVAPYVDNDHVFCLLYREMWFRHLYARLSPTLKQRIDSWDNYCNLFQVVLHGVVNMQLPNQWLWDMVDEFVYQFQSFCQYRAKMKSKTEQEIALLRQYGQAWNVYGVLNYLQALVEKSMIIQILEQEKEGLEQFTATDGYDYSGGSNVLKVLGYFSMIGLLRVHCLLGDYHTALKCLLPIDISQQGVYTSVIGSHITTIYHYGFANLMLRRYTDAIREFNKILLYIFKTKQYHQKSPQYEQILKKNEQMYALLAISLSLCPQVKLVEEVVNSQLREKYGEKMLRMQRYDDEAFALYDELFSYACPKFITPSAPSYEEPLVNYNQDAYRLQLKLFLYEVKQQQLLSGVRTFLKVYSTITLGKLAAYMEVDEPTLRTILMTYKHKTHAVDFDGKITSNADIDFYIDDDMIHVAESKPAKRYGDYFMRQIVKVTVAYNKDPSPVKLNLGVGAYRTEEGKPLVLNVVRRAEQMLVNDSSRVKEYLPIVGLSDFNKLSAKLILGADSPAIQENRVTTVQCLSGTGSLRVGAEFLARHYHQRTIYIPLPTWGNHPKVFGLAGLSVKTYRYYDPATRGLNFQGLLEDLGSAPSGAIVLLHACAHNPTGVDPTLHQWEQIRQLMRSKALFPFFDSAYQGFASGNLDADAQSVRMFAKDGGECLVAQSYAKNMGLYGERVGALSIVCRSADVASRVESQLKLVIRPMYSNPPIHGASIVATILKDRSMFQEWTIELKAMADRIISMRQQLFDALRSRGTPGDWSHIIKQIGMFTFTGLNTKQVAFMTKEYHIYMTSDGRISMAGLSSRTVPHLADAIHAAVTRQG
;
A
#
# COMPACT_ATOMS: atom_id res chain seq x y z
N MET A 1 29.07 -14.79 -36.24
CA MET A 1 30.09 -15.58 -36.95
C MET A 1 30.82 -16.45 -35.94
N THR A 2 30.62 -17.74 -36.11
CA THR A 2 31.36 -18.94 -35.69
C THR A 2 32.66 -18.75 -34.90
N ILE A 3 32.81 -19.42 -33.75
CA ILE A 3 33.66 -20.62 -33.60
C ILE A 3 32.98 -21.60 -32.64
N ALA A 4 32.55 -22.74 -33.19
CA ALA A 4 32.26 -23.95 -32.45
C ALA A 4 33.59 -24.66 -32.15
N GLY A 5 33.80 -25.02 -30.88
CA GLY A 5 34.92 -25.83 -30.42
C GLY A 5 34.39 -26.95 -29.52
N THR A 6 34.08 -28.09 -30.15
CA THR A 6 34.10 -29.46 -29.63
C THR A 6 33.94 -29.67 -28.11
N MET A 7 32.73 -30.11 -27.74
CA MET A 7 32.45 -30.85 -26.50
C MET A 7 33.29 -32.14 -26.46
N GLY A 8 34.20 -32.22 -25.50
CA GLY A 8 34.62 -33.50 -24.93
C GLY A 8 33.58 -33.92 -23.89
N TYR A 9 32.72 -34.88 -24.22
CA TYR A 9 31.91 -35.60 -23.24
C TYR A 9 32.86 -36.51 -22.43
N GLU A 10 33.49 -35.97 -21.38
CA GLU A 10 34.01 -36.83 -20.32
C GLU A 10 32.85 -37.27 -19.43
N ARG A 11 32.68 -38.59 -19.32
CA ARG A 11 31.75 -39.23 -18.39
C ARG A 11 32.20 -38.93 -16.96
N GLU A 12 31.72 -37.85 -16.37
CA GLU A 12 31.80 -37.66 -14.92
C GLU A 12 30.95 -38.73 -14.23
N GLN A 13 31.64 -39.68 -13.60
CA GLN A 13 31.08 -40.83 -12.89
C GLN A 13 30.18 -40.37 -11.74
N GLN A 14 29.03 -41.02 -11.57
CA GLN A 14 28.29 -40.98 -10.30
C GLN A 14 29.21 -41.42 -9.16
N ILE A 15 29.13 -40.74 -8.03
CA ILE A 15 29.91 -41.06 -6.83
C ILE A 15 29.69 -42.55 -6.49
N PRO A 16 30.75 -43.38 -6.36
CA PRO A 16 30.64 -44.79 -5.98
C PRO A 16 29.96 -44.94 -4.61
N GLY A 17 29.40 -46.13 -4.33
CA GLY A 17 28.74 -46.46 -3.05
C GLY A 17 29.63 -46.41 -1.79
N ASP A 18 30.89 -46.03 -1.92
CA ASP A 18 31.86 -45.82 -0.84
C ASP A 18 32.42 -44.39 -0.97
N TYR A 19 31.65 -43.42 -0.46
CA TYR A 19 31.96 -41.99 -0.56
C TYR A 19 33.00 -41.60 0.50
N ASP A 20 34.19 -41.17 0.06
CA ASP A 20 35.21 -40.56 0.94
C ASP A 20 34.94 -39.05 1.10
N PRO A 21 34.63 -38.56 2.31
CA PRO A 21 34.42 -37.13 2.58
C PRO A 21 35.66 -36.24 2.30
N ASN A 22 36.84 -36.82 2.14
CA ASN A 22 38.07 -36.09 1.80
C ASN A 22 38.30 -35.95 0.30
N TYR A 23 37.51 -36.62 -0.54
CA TYR A 23 37.57 -36.48 -1.98
C TYR A 23 36.72 -35.28 -2.44
N VAL A 24 37.31 -34.39 -3.24
CA VAL A 24 36.64 -33.19 -3.79
C VAL A 24 36.45 -33.35 -5.30
N PRO A 25 35.21 -33.54 -5.79
CA PRO A 25 34.93 -33.59 -7.22
C PRO A 25 35.29 -32.28 -7.95
N ASP A 26 35.66 -32.34 -9.23
CA ASP A 26 36.05 -31.16 -10.02
C ASP A 26 34.94 -30.11 -10.13
N SER A 27 33.67 -30.55 -10.14
CA SER A 27 32.50 -29.68 -10.09
C SER A 27 32.42 -28.89 -8.77
N VAL A 28 32.74 -29.52 -7.63
CA VAL A 28 32.80 -28.88 -6.31
C VAL A 28 34.01 -27.96 -6.21
N LYS A 29 35.18 -28.41 -6.67
CA LYS A 29 36.41 -27.59 -6.71
C LYS A 29 36.19 -26.31 -7.51
N SER A 30 35.60 -26.43 -8.71
CA SER A 30 35.26 -25.29 -9.55
C SER A 30 34.27 -24.37 -8.85
N PHE A 31 33.20 -24.92 -8.25
CA PHE A 31 32.23 -24.14 -7.49
C PHE A 31 32.87 -23.34 -6.36
N VAL A 32 33.69 -23.97 -5.52
CA VAL A 32 34.32 -23.34 -4.36
C VAL A 32 35.28 -22.21 -4.79
N VAL A 33 36.15 -22.45 -5.77
CA VAL A 33 37.11 -21.44 -6.26
C VAL A 33 36.41 -20.21 -6.84
N HIS A 34 35.35 -20.42 -7.64
CA HIS A 34 34.58 -19.31 -8.21
C HIS A 34 33.79 -18.55 -7.14
N MET A 35 33.20 -19.25 -6.18
CA MET A 35 32.46 -18.64 -5.08
C MET A 35 33.40 -17.77 -4.21
N TYR A 36 34.59 -18.29 -3.89
CA TYR A 36 35.61 -17.55 -3.14
C TYR A 36 36.05 -16.27 -3.86
N ARG A 37 36.31 -16.37 -5.18
CA ARG A 37 36.66 -15.21 -6.01
C ARG A 37 35.56 -14.15 -5.99
N HIS A 38 34.31 -14.51 -6.23
CA HIS A 38 33.21 -13.55 -6.31
C HIS A 38 32.88 -12.91 -4.96
N ILE A 39 33.04 -13.63 -3.83
CA ILE A 39 32.93 -13.04 -2.48
C ILE A 39 33.98 -11.94 -2.28
N ARG A 40 35.22 -12.16 -2.72
CA ARG A 40 36.29 -11.14 -2.65
C ARG A 40 36.05 -9.96 -3.59
N GLU A 41 35.48 -10.21 -4.76
CA GLU A 41 35.08 -9.19 -5.74
C GLU A 41 33.79 -8.44 -5.34
N LYS A 42 33.08 -8.89 -4.29
CA LYS A 42 31.76 -8.39 -3.87
C LYS A 42 30.70 -8.47 -4.98
N ASN A 43 30.77 -9.47 -5.85
CA ASN A 43 29.81 -9.67 -6.93
C ASN A 43 28.56 -10.41 -6.43
N VAL A 44 27.64 -9.67 -5.81
CA VAL A 44 26.41 -10.21 -5.20
C VAL A 44 25.55 -11.00 -6.20
N TYR A 45 25.50 -10.58 -7.47
CA TYR A 45 24.68 -11.23 -8.50
C TYR A 45 25.14 -12.67 -8.77
N GLU A 46 26.44 -12.86 -9.03
CA GLU A 46 27.01 -14.19 -9.27
C GLU A 46 26.96 -15.05 -8.01
N ILE A 47 27.24 -14.49 -6.83
CA ILE A 47 27.12 -15.20 -5.55
C ILE A 47 25.69 -15.71 -5.36
N HIS A 48 24.67 -14.89 -5.67
CA HIS A 48 23.27 -15.29 -5.58
C HIS A 48 22.92 -16.42 -6.55
N GLN A 49 23.35 -16.32 -7.82
CA GLN A 49 23.10 -17.35 -8.82
C GLN A 49 23.78 -18.68 -8.44
N MET A 50 25.03 -18.63 -7.98
CA MET A 50 25.77 -19.80 -7.53
C MET A 50 25.10 -20.45 -6.31
N TYR A 51 24.67 -19.65 -5.34
CA TYR A 51 24.03 -20.12 -4.13
C TYR A 51 22.64 -20.74 -4.37
N GLU A 52 21.78 -20.11 -5.17
CA GLU A 52 20.42 -20.62 -5.42
C GLU A 52 20.39 -21.73 -6.48
N THR A 53 21.21 -21.65 -7.52
CA THR A 53 21.11 -22.55 -8.68
C THR A 53 22.21 -23.61 -8.66
N SER A 54 23.47 -23.19 -8.66
CA SER A 54 24.60 -24.12 -8.81
C SER A 54 24.76 -25.05 -7.61
N PHE A 55 24.63 -24.52 -6.39
CA PHE A 55 24.71 -25.33 -5.16
C PHE A 55 23.60 -26.39 -5.11
N GLN A 56 22.36 -26.02 -5.47
CA GLN A 56 21.24 -26.97 -5.48
C GLN A 56 21.42 -28.04 -6.58
N SER A 57 21.84 -27.63 -7.77
CA SER A 57 22.08 -28.56 -8.89
C SER A 57 23.19 -29.58 -8.58
N ILE A 58 24.30 -29.14 -7.98
CA ILE A 58 25.40 -30.03 -7.57
C ILE A 58 24.93 -30.96 -6.44
N SER A 59 24.20 -30.42 -5.45
CA SER A 59 23.64 -31.21 -4.35
C SER A 59 22.69 -32.31 -4.84
N ASP A 60 21.82 -32.01 -5.80
CA ASP A 60 20.89 -32.99 -6.40
C ASP A 60 21.60 -34.04 -7.24
N ARG A 61 22.63 -33.64 -7.98
CA ARG A 61 23.33 -34.52 -8.92
C ARG A 61 24.31 -35.48 -8.23
N PHE A 62 25.02 -35.02 -7.20
CA PHE A 62 26.13 -35.75 -6.60
C PHE A 62 25.95 -36.09 -5.12
N PHE A 63 25.24 -35.26 -4.35
CA PHE A 63 25.19 -35.36 -2.88
C PHE A 63 23.77 -35.54 -2.35
N LYS A 64 22.91 -36.26 -3.08
CA LYS A 64 21.51 -36.46 -2.68
C LYS A 64 21.39 -37.18 -1.33
N ASP A 65 22.16 -38.24 -1.16
CA ASP A 65 22.15 -39.12 0.02
C ASP A 65 23.50 -39.11 0.77
N ALA A 66 24.36 -38.12 0.50
CA ALA A 66 25.68 -37.97 1.08
C ALA A 66 25.96 -36.50 1.46
N PRO A 67 26.80 -36.22 2.47
CA PRO A 67 27.21 -34.85 2.78
C PRO A 67 28.19 -34.34 1.72
N TRP A 68 28.30 -33.02 1.55
CA TRP A 68 29.35 -32.40 0.73
C TRP A 68 30.77 -32.72 1.28
N PRO A 69 31.84 -32.49 0.50
CA PRO A 69 33.21 -32.73 0.96
C PRO A 69 33.55 -31.92 2.22
N SER A 70 34.44 -32.46 3.05
CA SER A 70 34.85 -31.84 4.31
C SER A 70 35.51 -30.48 4.08
N VAL A 71 35.41 -29.59 5.09
CA VAL A 71 36.04 -28.26 5.03
C VAL A 71 37.55 -28.40 4.88
N ASP A 72 38.16 -29.36 5.57
CA ASP A 72 39.61 -29.61 5.53
C ASP A 72 40.08 -30.02 4.13
N ALA A 73 39.26 -30.74 3.36
CA ALA A 73 39.57 -31.12 1.99
C ALA A 73 39.45 -29.94 1.00
N VAL A 74 38.59 -28.96 1.31
CA VAL A 74 38.31 -27.81 0.44
C VAL A 74 39.20 -26.60 0.75
N ALA A 75 39.62 -26.44 2.00
CA ALA A 75 40.42 -25.30 2.48
C ALA A 75 41.68 -24.99 1.64
N PRO A 76 42.44 -25.99 1.12
CA PRO A 76 43.60 -25.72 0.28
C PRO A 76 43.29 -25.01 -1.04
N TYR A 77 42.05 -25.07 -1.53
CA TYR A 77 41.65 -24.43 -2.79
C TYR A 77 41.25 -22.96 -2.66
N VAL A 78 41.18 -22.44 -1.42
CA VAL A 78 40.71 -21.09 -1.08
C VAL A 78 41.68 -20.38 -0.14
N ASP A 79 42.97 -20.64 -0.32
CA ASP A 79 44.05 -20.03 0.47
C ASP A 79 43.93 -20.25 1.99
N ASN A 80 43.20 -21.29 2.43
CA ASN A 80 42.84 -21.53 3.83
C ASN A 80 42.15 -20.31 4.50
N ASP A 81 41.38 -19.53 3.74
CA ASP A 81 40.64 -18.38 4.26
C ASP A 81 39.62 -18.82 5.32
N HIS A 82 39.87 -18.39 6.56
CA HIS A 82 39.07 -18.78 7.71
C HIS A 82 37.58 -18.38 7.58
N VAL A 83 37.30 -17.18 7.04
CA VAL A 83 35.92 -16.68 6.91
C VAL A 83 35.17 -17.46 5.85
N PHE A 84 35.81 -17.71 4.70
CA PHE A 84 35.21 -18.54 3.66
C PHE A 84 34.98 -19.97 4.14
N CYS A 85 35.91 -20.57 4.88
CA CYS A 85 35.73 -21.91 5.45
C CYS A 85 34.53 -21.99 6.40
N LEU A 86 34.28 -20.95 7.21
CA LEU A 86 33.09 -20.87 8.07
C LEU A 86 31.79 -20.76 7.24
N LEU A 87 31.79 -19.98 6.17
CA LEU A 87 30.65 -19.85 5.24
C LEU A 87 30.37 -21.15 4.50
N TYR A 88 31.40 -21.84 4.02
CA TYR A 88 31.27 -23.15 3.39
C TYR A 88 30.75 -24.20 4.38
N ARG A 89 31.27 -24.20 5.62
CA ARG A 89 30.80 -25.09 6.69
C ARG A 89 29.34 -24.84 7.06
N GLU A 90 28.89 -23.58 7.02
CA GLU A 90 27.48 -23.21 7.18
C GLU A 90 26.61 -23.84 6.09
N MET A 91 26.98 -23.68 4.81
CA MET A 91 26.29 -24.33 3.68
C MET A 91 26.28 -25.86 3.80
N TRP A 92 27.40 -26.44 4.26
CA TRP A 92 27.53 -27.88 4.50
C TRP A 92 26.52 -28.36 5.55
N PHE A 93 26.39 -27.66 6.68
CA PHE A 93 25.40 -27.99 7.71
C PHE A 93 23.97 -27.78 7.20
N ARG A 94 23.70 -26.72 6.42
CA ARG A 94 22.36 -26.52 5.83
C ARG A 94 21.97 -27.69 4.93
N HIS A 95 22.88 -28.19 4.08
CA HIS A 95 22.64 -29.40 3.28
C HIS A 95 22.40 -30.63 4.16
N LEU A 96 23.22 -30.82 5.20
CA LEU A 96 23.07 -31.93 6.15
C LEU A 96 21.69 -31.94 6.80
N TYR A 97 21.17 -30.80 7.26
CA TYR A 97 19.85 -30.71 7.88
C TYR A 97 18.70 -30.81 6.88
N ALA A 98 18.90 -30.37 5.63
CA ALA A 98 17.88 -30.43 4.59
C ALA A 98 17.68 -31.85 4.03
N ARG A 99 18.75 -32.65 3.89
CA ARG A 99 18.70 -33.95 3.19
C ARG A 99 19.01 -35.16 4.05
N LEU A 100 19.75 -34.97 5.14
CA LEU A 100 20.24 -36.06 5.99
C LEU A 100 19.75 -35.91 7.43
N SER A 101 20.08 -36.88 8.27
CA SER A 101 19.79 -36.83 9.71
C SER A 101 21.07 -36.55 10.51
N PRO A 102 21.24 -35.35 11.08
CA PRO A 102 22.48 -35.01 11.78
C PRO A 102 22.60 -35.73 13.12
N THR A 103 23.80 -36.27 13.37
CA THR A 103 24.22 -36.88 14.64
C THR A 103 24.34 -35.83 15.75
N LEU A 104 24.38 -36.26 17.03
CA LEU A 104 24.55 -35.33 18.16
C LEU A 104 25.84 -34.49 18.03
N LYS A 105 26.95 -35.11 17.64
CA LYS A 105 28.22 -34.42 17.43
C LYS A 105 28.10 -33.34 16.33
N GLN A 106 27.50 -33.68 15.19
CA GLN A 106 27.28 -32.71 14.10
C GLN A 106 26.37 -31.54 14.52
N ARG A 107 25.39 -31.77 15.40
CA ARG A 107 24.54 -30.70 15.95
C ARG A 107 25.32 -29.73 16.83
N ILE A 108 26.29 -30.23 17.60
CA ILE A 108 27.20 -29.43 18.44
C ILE A 108 28.21 -28.69 17.55
N ASP A 109 28.84 -29.39 16.61
CA ASP A 109 29.78 -28.81 15.67
C ASP A 109 29.14 -27.68 14.84
N SER A 110 27.84 -27.79 14.54
CA SER A 110 27.07 -26.73 13.89
C SER A 110 26.89 -25.50 14.77
N TRP A 111 26.57 -25.69 16.06
CA TRP A 111 26.49 -24.60 17.04
C TRP A 111 27.80 -23.83 17.11
N ASP A 112 28.92 -24.55 17.21
CA ASP A 112 30.25 -23.95 17.27
C ASP A 112 30.58 -23.18 15.98
N ASN A 113 30.17 -23.68 14.81
CA ASN A 113 30.34 -22.98 13.55
C ASN A 113 29.58 -21.63 13.52
N TYR A 114 28.31 -21.63 13.92
CA TYR A 114 27.51 -20.40 14.00
C TYR A 114 28.07 -19.41 15.03
N CYS A 115 28.50 -19.89 16.19
CA CYS A 115 29.14 -19.05 17.21
C CYS A 115 30.40 -18.37 16.65
N ASN A 116 31.28 -19.13 16.01
CA ASN A 116 32.50 -18.59 15.40
C ASN A 116 32.17 -17.61 14.27
N LEU A 117 31.21 -17.94 13.40
CA LEU A 117 30.79 -17.07 12.29
C LEU A 117 30.22 -15.74 12.80
N PHE A 118 29.30 -15.78 13.77
CA PHE A 118 28.73 -14.56 14.36
C PHE A 118 29.77 -13.79 15.16
N GLN A 119 30.71 -14.46 15.83
CA GLN A 119 31.79 -13.79 16.55
C GLN A 119 32.71 -13.02 15.59
N VAL A 120 33.04 -13.61 14.42
CA VAL A 120 33.76 -12.93 13.33
C VAL A 120 32.99 -11.72 12.82
N VAL A 121 31.67 -11.85 12.64
CA VAL A 121 30.82 -10.72 12.19
C VAL A 121 30.71 -9.61 13.25
N LEU A 122 30.68 -9.96 14.54
CA LEU A 122 30.54 -9.01 15.64
C LEU A 122 31.85 -8.27 15.99
N HIS A 123 33.01 -8.92 15.80
CA HIS A 123 34.32 -8.38 16.21
C HIS A 123 35.22 -8.01 15.01
N GLY A 124 34.94 -8.53 13.82
CA GLY A 124 35.74 -8.33 12.62
C GLY A 124 35.18 -7.24 11.71
N VAL A 125 36.08 -6.52 11.02
CA VAL A 125 35.69 -5.67 9.88
C VAL A 125 35.42 -6.59 8.70
N VAL A 126 34.19 -7.07 8.59
CA VAL A 126 33.75 -7.94 7.50
C VAL A 126 33.66 -7.09 6.23
N ASN A 127 34.61 -7.27 5.31
CA ASN A 127 34.68 -6.50 4.06
C ASN A 127 34.16 -7.30 2.86
N MET A 128 32.95 -7.85 2.95
CA MET A 128 32.29 -8.60 1.88
C MET A 128 30.83 -8.18 1.73
N GLN A 129 30.25 -8.42 0.55
CA GLN A 129 28.80 -8.31 0.34
C GLN A 129 28.23 -9.69 0.02
N LEU A 130 27.16 -10.06 0.72
CA LEU A 130 26.48 -11.34 0.54
C LEU A 130 25.02 -11.11 0.12
N PRO A 131 24.43 -11.99 -0.69
CA PRO A 131 23.01 -11.90 -1.04
C PRO A 131 22.12 -11.95 0.20
N ASN A 132 21.10 -11.08 0.25
CA ASN A 132 20.12 -11.05 1.34
C ASN A 132 19.45 -12.41 1.56
N GLN A 133 19.25 -13.22 0.51
CA GLN A 133 18.73 -14.58 0.61
C GLN A 133 19.61 -15.46 1.52
N TRP A 134 20.93 -15.45 1.31
CA TRP A 134 21.85 -16.25 2.12
C TRP A 134 21.96 -15.72 3.55
N LEU A 135 21.96 -14.40 3.74
CA LEU A 135 21.96 -13.78 5.07
C LEU A 135 20.68 -14.11 5.87
N TRP A 136 19.52 -14.13 5.20
CA TRP A 136 18.27 -14.59 5.79
C TRP A 136 18.36 -16.07 6.16
N ASP A 137 18.84 -16.92 5.25
CA ASP A 137 18.94 -18.36 5.47
C ASP A 137 19.88 -18.70 6.63
N MET A 138 20.94 -17.91 6.88
CA MET A 138 21.79 -18.08 8.06
C MET A 138 21.01 -17.87 9.37
N VAL A 139 20.20 -16.82 9.44
CA VAL A 139 19.41 -16.52 10.66
C VAL A 139 18.25 -17.52 10.81
N ASP A 140 17.55 -17.83 9.72
CA ASP A 140 16.41 -18.74 9.77
C ASP A 140 16.84 -20.18 10.08
N GLU A 141 17.97 -20.62 9.53
CA GLU A 141 18.56 -21.92 9.81
C GLU A 141 19.12 -21.98 11.24
N PHE A 142 19.77 -20.91 11.74
CA PHE A 142 20.20 -20.84 13.14
C PHE A 142 19.04 -21.07 14.12
N VAL A 143 17.89 -20.40 13.89
CA VAL A 143 16.69 -20.59 14.72
C VAL A 143 16.05 -21.97 14.48
N TYR A 144 16.09 -22.50 13.25
CA TYR A 144 15.60 -23.84 12.93
C TYR A 144 16.41 -24.94 13.62
N GLN A 145 17.74 -24.85 13.61
CA GLN A 145 18.60 -25.84 14.25
C GLN A 145 18.49 -25.82 15.76
N PHE A 146 18.35 -24.63 16.36
CA PHE A 146 17.97 -24.48 17.76
C PHE A 146 16.64 -25.20 18.07
N GLN A 147 15.61 -24.96 17.27
CA GLN A 147 14.30 -25.62 17.42
C GLN A 147 14.42 -27.15 17.25
N SER A 148 15.16 -27.61 16.25
CA SER A 148 15.42 -29.03 15.96
C SER A 148 16.17 -29.71 17.12
N PHE A 149 17.18 -29.03 17.69
CA PHE A 149 17.91 -29.52 18.85
C PHE A 149 17.04 -29.59 20.10
N CYS A 150 16.21 -28.57 20.36
CA CYS A 150 15.24 -28.60 21.45
C CYS A 150 14.26 -29.78 21.33
N GLN A 151 13.78 -30.06 20.12
CA GLN A 151 12.91 -31.22 19.86
C GLN A 151 13.65 -32.54 20.02
N TYR A 152 14.90 -32.62 19.55
CA TYR A 152 15.73 -33.82 19.69
C TYR A 152 16.07 -34.12 21.16
N ARG A 153 16.45 -33.11 21.97
CA ARG A 153 16.78 -33.30 23.39
C ARG A 153 15.56 -33.72 24.21
N ALA A 154 14.37 -33.23 23.87
CA ALA A 154 13.14 -33.54 24.59
C ALA A 154 12.52 -34.92 24.26
N LYS A 155 12.98 -35.61 23.21
CA LYS A 155 12.55 -36.98 22.88
C LYS A 155 13.41 -38.02 23.61
N MET A 156 13.07 -38.33 24.86
CA MET A 156 13.86 -39.25 25.72
C MET A 156 13.63 -40.74 25.41
N LYS A 157 12.43 -41.12 24.95
CA LYS A 157 12.01 -42.52 24.70
C LYS A 157 12.90 -43.30 23.71
N SER A 158 13.64 -42.61 22.84
CA SER A 158 14.43 -43.23 21.76
C SER A 158 15.95 -43.08 21.94
N LYS A 159 16.42 -42.66 23.13
CA LYS A 159 17.85 -42.36 23.37
C LYS A 159 18.54 -43.45 24.18
N THR A 160 19.79 -43.72 23.84
CA THR A 160 20.70 -44.59 24.59
C THR A 160 21.32 -43.88 25.79
N GLU A 161 21.79 -44.62 26.80
CA GLU A 161 22.47 -44.04 27.97
C GLU A 161 23.72 -43.22 27.60
N GLN A 162 24.45 -43.65 26.57
CA GLN A 162 25.61 -42.93 26.03
C GLN A 162 25.23 -41.57 25.43
N GLU A 163 24.12 -41.50 24.68
CA GLU A 163 23.60 -40.23 24.15
C GLU A 163 23.11 -39.30 25.26
N ILE A 164 22.54 -39.84 26.34
CA ILE A 164 22.12 -39.06 27.51
C ILE A 164 23.34 -38.49 28.25
N ALA A 165 24.41 -39.26 28.40
CA ALA A 165 25.67 -38.79 28.99
C ALA A 165 26.31 -37.67 28.15
N LEU A 166 26.32 -37.81 26.82
CA LEU A 166 26.80 -36.76 25.91
C LEU A 166 25.93 -35.49 25.97
N LEU A 167 24.60 -35.62 26.07
CA LEU A 167 23.71 -34.46 26.25
C LEU A 167 23.97 -33.71 27.56
N ARG A 168 24.37 -34.42 28.63
CA ARG A 168 24.77 -33.79 29.90
C ARG A 168 26.11 -33.05 29.75
N GLN A 169 27.07 -33.62 29.02
CA GLN A 169 28.38 -33.00 28.77
C GLN A 169 28.27 -31.71 27.95
N TYR A 170 27.41 -31.70 26.92
CA TYR A 170 27.25 -30.56 26.00
C TYR A 170 25.96 -29.76 26.23
N GLY A 171 25.47 -29.70 27.47
CA GLY A 171 24.21 -29.02 27.82
C GLY A 171 24.16 -27.51 27.53
N GLN A 172 25.31 -26.89 27.22
CA GLN A 172 25.42 -25.48 26.85
C GLN A 172 25.18 -25.21 25.35
N ALA A 173 25.34 -26.22 24.48
CA ALA A 173 25.08 -26.06 23.05
C ALA A 173 23.59 -25.82 22.80
N TRP A 174 23.26 -24.87 21.91
CA TRP A 174 21.88 -24.51 21.58
C TRP A 174 21.00 -24.21 22.80
N ASN A 175 21.57 -23.60 23.84
CA ASN A 175 20.77 -23.13 24.97
C ASN A 175 20.00 -21.84 24.59
N VAL A 176 18.88 -21.59 25.26
CA VAL A 176 18.00 -20.44 24.94
C VAL A 176 18.74 -19.11 25.10
N TYR A 177 19.51 -19.00 26.18
CA TYR A 177 20.25 -17.79 26.53
C TYR A 177 21.30 -17.44 25.47
N GLY A 178 22.07 -18.41 25.00
CA GLY A 178 23.08 -18.25 23.97
C GLY A 178 22.46 -17.84 22.63
N VAL A 179 21.38 -18.49 22.20
CA VAL A 179 20.68 -18.13 20.96
C VAL A 179 20.14 -16.70 21.03
N LEU A 180 19.47 -16.32 22.12
CA LEU A 180 18.98 -14.96 22.31
C LEU A 180 20.12 -13.94 22.37
N ASN A 181 21.21 -14.25 23.07
CA ASN A 181 22.37 -13.36 23.18
C ASN A 181 23.02 -13.08 21.83
N TYR A 182 23.24 -14.09 20.98
CA TYR A 182 23.84 -13.87 19.67
C TYR A 182 22.93 -13.04 18.76
N LEU A 183 21.63 -13.33 18.72
CA LEU A 183 20.68 -12.54 17.94
C LEU A 183 20.59 -11.09 18.46
N GLN A 184 20.52 -10.90 19.77
CA GLN A 184 20.50 -9.59 20.40
C GLN A 184 21.81 -8.81 20.15
N ALA A 185 22.96 -9.48 20.26
CA ALA A 185 24.27 -8.87 19.98
C ALA A 185 24.38 -8.40 18.52
N LEU A 186 23.84 -9.16 17.56
CA LEU A 186 23.78 -8.75 16.15
C LEU A 186 22.90 -7.52 15.97
N VAL A 187 21.75 -7.44 16.65
CA VAL A 187 20.87 -6.25 16.64
C VAL A 187 21.57 -5.03 17.24
N GLU A 188 22.21 -5.19 18.39
CA GLU A 188 22.87 -4.09 19.10
C GLU A 188 24.10 -3.57 18.35
N LYS A 189 24.98 -4.47 17.88
CA LYS A 189 26.21 -4.07 17.17
C LYS A 189 25.96 -3.53 15.77
N SER A 190 24.89 -3.95 15.11
CA SER A 190 24.53 -3.42 13.79
C SER A 190 23.97 -2.00 13.83
N MET A 191 23.59 -1.49 15.02
CA MET A 191 22.91 -0.21 15.20
C MET A 191 21.61 -0.11 14.37
N ILE A 192 21.02 -1.24 14.00
CA ILE A 192 19.92 -1.29 13.02
C ILE A 192 18.68 -0.53 13.50
N ILE A 193 18.42 -0.51 14.80
CA ILE A 193 17.29 0.23 15.38
C ILE A 193 17.46 1.73 15.13
N GLN A 194 18.67 2.27 15.34
CA GLN A 194 18.96 3.68 15.10
C GLN A 194 18.92 4.03 13.60
N ILE A 195 19.41 3.12 12.74
CA ILE A 195 19.33 3.26 11.28
C ILE A 195 17.86 3.38 10.84
N LEU A 196 16.99 2.50 11.33
CA LEU A 196 15.56 2.53 11.01
C LEU A 196 14.84 3.76 11.59
N GLU A 197 15.29 4.27 12.74
CA GLU A 197 14.78 5.53 13.31
C GLU A 197 15.20 6.75 12.47
N GLN A 198 16.47 6.82 12.07
CA GLN A 198 16.99 7.88 11.20
C GLN A 198 16.34 7.85 9.80
N GLU A 199 15.99 6.67 9.30
CA GLU A 199 15.21 6.52 8.06
C GLU A 199 13.80 7.11 8.19
N LYS A 200 13.14 6.96 9.35
CA LYS A 200 11.84 7.62 9.61
C LYS A 200 11.96 9.16 9.59
N GLU A 201 13.12 9.70 9.94
CA GLU A 201 13.45 11.13 9.88
C GLU A 201 13.96 11.57 8.49
N GLY A 202 14.18 10.62 7.56
CA GLY A 202 14.62 10.88 6.19
C GLY A 202 16.13 11.08 6.03
N LEU A 203 16.93 10.70 7.02
CA LEU A 203 18.39 10.88 7.06
C LEU A 203 19.17 9.70 6.43
N GLU A 204 18.60 8.49 6.45
CA GLU A 204 19.18 7.28 5.85
C GLU A 204 18.23 6.60 4.86
N GLN A 205 18.76 5.73 4.00
CA GLN A 205 18.02 4.98 2.96
C GLN A 205 18.29 3.47 3.03
N PHE A 206 18.16 2.88 4.22
CA PHE A 206 18.46 1.47 4.44
C PHE A 206 17.43 0.55 3.77
N THR A 207 16.13 0.78 3.95
CA THR A 207 15.10 -0.06 3.31
C THR A 207 15.00 0.17 1.81
N ALA A 208 15.25 1.38 1.32
CA ALA A 208 15.21 1.71 -0.11
C ALA A 208 16.32 1.04 -0.93
N THR A 209 17.42 0.65 -0.29
CA THR A 209 18.56 -0.03 -0.91
C THR A 209 18.56 -1.55 -0.68
N ASP A 210 17.49 -2.09 -0.09
CA ASP A 210 17.44 -3.46 0.41
C ASP A 210 18.60 -3.80 1.38
N GLY A 211 19.15 -2.79 2.06
CA GLY A 211 20.30 -2.93 2.95
C GLY A 211 21.66 -3.08 2.26
N TYR A 212 21.74 -2.98 0.93
CA TYR A 212 23.00 -3.01 0.20
C TYR A 212 23.71 -1.66 0.21
N ASP A 213 25.04 -1.71 0.35
CA ASP A 213 25.88 -0.53 0.29
C ASP A 213 26.51 -0.37 -1.11
N TYR A 214 25.90 0.50 -1.93
CA TYR A 214 26.38 0.80 -3.28
C TYR A 214 27.66 1.66 -3.31
N SER A 215 28.15 2.14 -2.15
CA SER A 215 29.42 2.86 -2.02
C SER A 215 30.63 1.93 -1.80
N GLY A 216 30.40 0.61 -1.78
CA GLY A 216 31.43 -0.42 -1.67
C GLY A 216 31.68 -0.94 -0.25
N GLY A 217 30.85 -0.57 0.74
CA GLY A 217 30.88 -1.14 2.09
C GLY A 217 30.30 -2.56 2.17
N SER A 218 30.06 -3.05 3.40
CA SER A 218 29.49 -4.38 3.66
C SER A 218 28.03 -4.27 4.09
N ASN A 219 27.16 -5.12 3.51
CA ASN A 219 25.77 -5.26 3.94
C ASN A 219 25.58 -6.27 5.08
N VAL A 220 26.59 -7.12 5.35
CA VAL A 220 26.46 -8.33 6.17
C VAL A 220 25.98 -8.03 7.59
N LEU A 221 26.68 -7.16 8.33
CA LEU A 221 26.33 -6.87 9.73
C LEU A 221 24.96 -6.18 9.86
N LYS A 222 24.68 -5.17 9.01
CA LYS A 222 23.42 -4.41 9.06
C LYS A 222 22.21 -5.29 8.72
N VAL A 223 22.32 -6.09 7.65
CA VAL A 223 21.24 -6.98 7.20
C VAL A 223 21.08 -8.18 8.14
N LEU A 224 22.17 -8.75 8.69
CA LEU A 224 22.06 -9.77 9.75
C LEU A 224 21.43 -9.22 11.02
N GLY A 225 21.74 -7.99 11.43
CA GLY A 225 21.06 -7.32 12.52
C GLY A 225 19.56 -7.18 12.27
N TYR A 226 19.18 -6.73 11.07
CA TYR A 226 17.78 -6.62 10.65
C TYR A 226 17.05 -7.98 10.68
N PHE A 227 17.62 -9.03 10.08
CA PHE A 227 17.02 -10.36 10.11
C PHE A 227 17.05 -10.99 11.51
N SER A 228 18.01 -10.64 12.36
CA SER A 228 18.06 -11.10 13.75
C SER A 228 16.87 -10.58 14.56
N MET A 229 16.32 -9.41 14.25
CA MET A 229 15.05 -8.94 14.86
C MET A 229 13.88 -9.89 14.54
N ILE A 230 13.83 -10.41 13.31
CA ILE A 230 12.83 -11.39 12.86
C ILE A 230 13.12 -12.76 13.50
N GLY A 231 14.40 -13.12 13.65
CA GLY A 231 14.84 -14.29 14.40
C GLY A 231 14.38 -14.25 15.86
N LEU A 232 14.54 -13.11 16.54
CA LEU A 232 14.07 -12.87 17.91
C LEU A 232 12.55 -13.00 18.01
N LEU A 233 11.79 -12.39 17.08
CA LEU A 233 10.33 -12.58 16.96
C LEU A 233 9.99 -14.08 16.92
N ARG A 234 10.66 -14.84 16.06
CA ARG A 234 10.43 -16.29 15.92
C ARG A 234 10.76 -17.04 17.21
N VAL A 235 11.92 -16.80 17.82
CA VAL A 235 12.34 -17.48 19.07
C VAL A 235 11.38 -17.19 20.21
N HIS A 236 10.99 -15.93 20.42
CA HIS A 236 10.04 -15.56 21.46
C HIS A 236 8.65 -16.17 21.22
N CYS A 237 8.18 -16.24 19.97
CA CYS A 237 6.96 -16.98 19.62
C CYS A 237 7.06 -18.48 19.92
N LEU A 238 8.21 -19.12 19.68
CA LEU A 238 8.43 -20.54 20.00
C LEU A 238 8.43 -20.81 21.51
N LEU A 239 8.87 -19.83 22.31
CA LEU A 239 8.86 -19.88 23.78
C LEU A 239 7.50 -19.51 24.39
N GLY A 240 6.59 -18.93 23.59
CA GLY A 240 5.27 -18.46 24.04
C GLY A 240 5.26 -17.06 24.66
N ASP A 241 6.33 -16.27 24.52
CA ASP A 241 6.37 -14.86 24.93
C ASP A 241 6.03 -13.94 23.76
N TYR A 242 4.73 -13.78 23.49
CA TYR A 242 4.24 -13.00 22.36
C TYR A 242 4.45 -11.48 22.54
N HIS A 243 4.50 -10.98 23.78
CA HIS A 243 4.68 -9.55 24.03
C HIS A 243 6.10 -9.11 23.65
N THR A 244 7.10 -9.85 24.12
CA THR A 244 8.51 -9.56 23.76
C THR A 244 8.73 -9.81 22.27
N ALA A 245 8.10 -10.84 21.68
CA ALA A 245 8.15 -11.09 20.26
C ALA A 245 7.72 -9.86 19.42
N LEU A 246 6.58 -9.24 19.76
CA LEU A 246 6.10 -8.04 19.06
C LEU A 246 6.98 -6.80 19.32
N LYS A 247 7.54 -6.65 20.53
CA LYS A 247 8.47 -5.55 20.85
C LYS A 247 9.72 -5.60 19.98
N CYS A 248 10.26 -6.79 19.71
CA CYS A 248 11.43 -6.96 18.86
C CYS A 248 11.22 -6.43 17.44
N LEU A 249 9.97 -6.40 16.95
CA LEU A 249 9.63 -5.98 15.60
C LEU A 249 9.15 -4.52 15.52
N LEU A 250 8.97 -3.83 16.65
CA LEU A 250 8.44 -2.46 16.73
C LEU A 250 9.19 -1.43 15.86
N PRO A 251 10.53 -1.48 15.73
CA PRO A 251 11.25 -0.53 14.87
C PRO A 251 10.90 -0.69 13.39
N ILE A 252 10.52 -1.90 12.95
CA ILE A 252 10.19 -2.23 11.56
C ILE A 252 8.72 -1.88 11.27
N ASP A 253 8.48 -1.03 10.29
CA ASP A 253 7.12 -0.72 9.82
C ASP A 253 6.60 -1.84 8.90
N ILE A 254 5.82 -2.76 9.46
CA ILE A 254 5.19 -3.90 8.76
C ILE A 254 4.13 -3.43 7.74
N SER A 255 3.67 -2.17 7.82
CA SER A 255 2.71 -1.63 6.87
C SER A 255 3.34 -1.22 5.53
N GLN A 256 4.67 -1.06 5.49
CA GLN A 256 5.45 -0.65 4.32
C GLN A 256 6.35 -1.79 3.80
N GLN A 257 6.88 -1.61 2.59
CA GLN A 257 7.89 -2.53 2.07
C GLN A 257 9.22 -2.25 2.78
N GLY A 258 9.84 -3.30 3.31
CA GLY A 258 11.16 -3.23 3.96
C GLY A 258 12.07 -4.38 3.50
N VAL A 259 13.27 -4.47 4.07
CA VAL A 259 14.27 -5.48 3.67
C VAL A 259 13.73 -6.92 3.82
N TYR A 260 12.86 -7.18 4.81
CA TYR A 260 12.19 -8.48 4.95
C TYR A 260 11.29 -8.87 3.77
N THR A 261 10.85 -7.91 2.95
CA THR A 261 10.04 -8.17 1.75
C THR A 261 10.90 -8.53 0.54
N SER A 262 12.21 -8.25 0.57
CA SER A 262 13.16 -8.61 -0.49
C SER A 262 13.36 -10.12 -0.61
N VAL A 263 13.23 -10.85 0.52
CA VAL A 263 13.36 -12.31 0.61
C VAL A 263 12.00 -12.92 0.94
N ILE A 264 11.52 -13.83 0.10
CA ILE A 264 10.18 -14.44 0.23
C ILE A 264 10.04 -15.21 1.55
N GLY A 265 11.06 -16.02 1.90
CA GLY A 265 11.08 -16.78 3.15
C GLY A 265 10.99 -15.89 4.38
N SER A 266 11.70 -14.75 4.36
CA SER A 266 11.66 -13.73 5.41
C SER A 266 10.29 -13.07 5.52
N HIS A 267 9.70 -12.69 4.38
CA HIS A 267 8.37 -12.09 4.33
C HIS A 267 7.30 -13.01 4.93
N ILE A 268 7.26 -14.28 4.52
CA ILE A 268 6.30 -15.27 5.02
C ILE A 268 6.53 -15.52 6.51
N THR A 269 7.78 -15.73 6.93
CA THR A 269 8.11 -16.07 8.32
C THR A 269 7.78 -14.92 9.28
N THR A 270 8.04 -13.68 8.87
CA THR A 270 7.71 -12.47 9.64
C THR A 270 6.22 -12.36 9.84
N ILE A 271 5.42 -12.40 8.76
CA ILE A 271 3.97 -12.24 8.85
C ILE A 271 3.31 -13.41 9.58
N TYR A 272 3.80 -14.64 9.39
CA TYR A 272 3.29 -15.81 10.10
C TYR A 272 3.45 -15.67 11.62
N HIS A 273 4.67 -15.37 12.11
CA HIS A 273 4.91 -15.25 13.56
C HIS A 273 4.31 -13.97 14.15
N TYR A 274 4.33 -12.86 13.41
CA TYR A 274 3.68 -11.61 13.83
C TYR A 274 2.16 -11.77 13.93
N GLY A 275 1.53 -12.36 12.91
CA GLY A 275 0.10 -12.65 12.91
C GLY A 275 -0.29 -13.64 14.02
N PHE A 276 0.52 -14.67 14.24
CA PHE A 276 0.30 -15.63 15.33
C PHE A 276 0.43 -14.99 16.72
N ALA A 277 1.45 -14.15 16.95
CA ALA A 277 1.60 -13.41 18.20
C ALA A 277 0.42 -12.48 18.45
N ASN A 278 -0.05 -11.76 17.42
CA ASN A 278 -1.24 -10.93 17.52
C ASN A 278 -2.51 -11.74 17.82
N LEU A 279 -2.66 -12.93 17.22
CA LEU A 279 -3.77 -13.85 17.52
C LEU A 279 -3.76 -14.25 19.00
N MET A 280 -2.61 -14.66 19.52
CA MET A 280 -2.46 -15.07 20.93
C MET A 280 -2.60 -13.91 21.91
N LEU A 281 -2.33 -12.67 21.47
CA LEU A 281 -2.54 -11.44 22.23
C LEU A 281 -3.91 -10.79 22.02
N ARG A 282 -4.86 -11.48 21.39
CA ARG A 282 -6.25 -11.01 21.15
C ARG A 282 -6.36 -9.82 20.20
N ARG A 283 -5.31 -9.53 19.43
CA ARG A 283 -5.29 -8.52 18.35
C ARG A 283 -5.73 -9.13 17.02
N TYR A 284 -6.95 -9.67 16.99
CA TYR A 284 -7.46 -10.40 15.82
C TYR A 284 -7.57 -9.55 14.56
N THR A 285 -7.90 -8.27 14.70
CA THR A 285 -8.01 -7.32 13.58
C THR A 285 -6.70 -7.18 12.83
N ASP A 286 -5.60 -7.01 13.56
CA ASP A 286 -4.27 -6.89 12.98
C ASP A 286 -3.81 -8.23 12.40
N ALA A 287 -4.05 -9.35 13.10
CA ALA A 287 -3.80 -10.69 12.56
C ALA A 287 -4.54 -10.94 11.23
N ILE A 288 -5.83 -10.60 11.13
CA ILE A 288 -6.64 -10.73 9.91
C ILE A 288 -6.05 -9.90 8.76
N ARG A 289 -5.67 -8.63 9.02
CA ARG A 289 -5.08 -7.76 7.98
C ARG A 289 -3.78 -8.34 7.45
N GLU A 290 -2.88 -8.75 8.33
CA GLU A 290 -1.57 -9.23 7.93
C GLU A 290 -1.64 -10.59 7.23
N PHE A 291 -2.46 -11.54 7.73
CA PHE A 291 -2.71 -12.80 7.02
C PHE A 291 -3.34 -12.57 5.63
N ASN A 292 -4.29 -11.65 5.50
CA ASN A 292 -4.89 -11.33 4.20
C ASN A 292 -3.83 -10.78 3.21
N LYS A 293 -2.95 -9.88 3.66
CA LYS A 293 -1.89 -9.31 2.80
C LYS A 293 -0.94 -10.39 2.27
N ILE A 294 -0.43 -11.28 3.14
CA ILE A 294 0.54 -12.30 2.73
C ILE A 294 -0.09 -13.39 1.87
N LEU A 295 -1.33 -13.81 2.16
CA LEU A 295 -2.05 -14.79 1.35
C LEU A 295 -2.33 -14.25 -0.06
N LEU A 296 -2.64 -12.96 -0.18
CA LEU A 296 -2.78 -12.29 -1.48
C LEU A 296 -1.44 -12.21 -2.22
N TYR A 297 -0.35 -11.92 -1.52
CA TYR A 297 1.00 -11.90 -2.11
C TYR A 297 1.38 -13.27 -2.66
N ILE A 298 1.21 -14.34 -1.88
CA ILE A 298 1.47 -15.72 -2.30
C ILE A 298 0.58 -16.10 -3.50
N PHE A 299 -0.70 -15.72 -3.47
CA PHE A 299 -1.61 -15.98 -4.58
C PHE A 299 -1.14 -15.32 -5.89
N LYS A 300 -0.73 -14.05 -5.84
CA LYS A 300 -0.24 -13.31 -7.01
C LYS A 300 1.08 -13.85 -7.55
N THR A 301 1.94 -14.39 -6.69
CA THR A 301 3.28 -14.84 -7.04
C THR A 301 3.39 -16.35 -7.31
N LYS A 302 2.28 -17.08 -7.20
CA LYS A 302 2.18 -18.55 -7.35
C LYS A 302 2.88 -19.12 -8.59
N GLN A 303 2.83 -18.42 -9.74
CA GLN A 303 3.45 -18.89 -11.00
C GLN A 303 4.98 -18.89 -10.96
N TYR A 304 5.60 -17.95 -10.24
CA TYR A 304 7.05 -17.87 -10.10
C TYR A 304 7.57 -18.91 -9.11
N HIS A 305 6.77 -19.24 -8.09
CA HIS A 305 7.20 -20.12 -6.99
C HIS A 305 7.19 -21.61 -7.32
N GLN A 306 6.45 -22.06 -8.33
CA GLN A 306 6.39 -23.49 -8.71
C GLN A 306 7.77 -24.07 -9.07
N LYS A 307 8.74 -23.22 -9.43
CA LYS A 307 10.10 -23.62 -9.81
C LYS A 307 11.10 -23.56 -8.65
N SER A 308 10.71 -23.06 -7.48
CA SER A 308 11.61 -22.91 -6.32
C SER A 308 11.68 -24.22 -5.51
N PRO A 309 12.87 -24.63 -5.03
CA PRO A 309 13.03 -25.76 -4.11
C PRO A 309 12.24 -25.61 -2.80
N GLN A 310 11.92 -24.37 -2.41
CA GLN A 310 11.20 -24.06 -1.16
C GLN A 310 9.67 -24.07 -1.32
N TYR A 311 9.16 -24.38 -2.52
CA TYR A 311 7.73 -24.28 -2.85
C TYR A 311 6.82 -25.10 -1.91
N GLU A 312 7.21 -26.32 -1.56
CA GLU A 312 6.41 -27.17 -0.66
C GLU A 312 6.29 -26.58 0.75
N GLN A 313 7.37 -26.00 1.25
CA GLN A 313 7.38 -25.36 2.57
C GLN A 313 6.50 -24.09 2.58
N ILE A 314 6.57 -23.30 1.50
CA ILE A 314 5.71 -22.14 1.28
C ILE A 314 4.23 -22.56 1.21
N LEU A 315 3.92 -23.63 0.48
CA LEU A 315 2.56 -24.15 0.37
C LEU A 315 2.02 -24.61 1.73
N LYS A 316 2.83 -25.32 2.52
CA LYS A 316 2.46 -25.73 3.88
C LYS A 316 2.21 -24.52 4.78
N LYS A 317 3.06 -23.50 4.74
CA LYS A 317 2.87 -22.26 5.51
C LYS A 317 1.62 -21.50 5.06
N ASN A 318 1.34 -21.49 3.76
CA ASN A 318 0.13 -20.90 3.20
C ASN A 318 -1.15 -21.60 3.73
N GLU A 319 -1.18 -22.92 3.76
CA GLU A 319 -2.28 -23.70 4.39
C GLU A 319 -2.44 -23.36 5.88
N GLN A 320 -1.32 -23.33 6.63
CA GLN A 320 -1.34 -22.95 8.05
C GLN A 320 -1.91 -21.53 8.25
N MET A 321 -1.53 -20.56 7.40
CA MET A 321 -2.05 -19.19 7.48
C MET A 321 -3.53 -19.10 7.15
N TYR A 322 -4.05 -19.91 6.20
CA TYR A 322 -5.49 -19.99 5.97
C TYR A 322 -6.24 -20.55 7.19
N ALA A 323 -5.69 -21.57 7.86
CA ALA A 323 -6.28 -22.10 9.09
C ALA A 323 -6.27 -21.05 10.24
N LEU A 324 -5.16 -20.30 10.42
CA LEU A 324 -5.10 -19.21 11.41
C LEU A 324 -6.06 -18.07 11.07
N LEU A 325 -6.23 -17.75 9.79
CA LEU A 325 -7.22 -16.76 9.34
C LEU A 325 -8.65 -17.24 9.59
N ALA A 326 -8.94 -18.53 9.38
CA ALA A 326 -10.23 -19.14 9.70
C ALA A 326 -10.56 -19.03 11.20
N ILE A 327 -9.58 -19.37 12.07
CA ILE A 327 -9.69 -19.19 13.53
C ILE A 327 -9.91 -17.72 13.89
N SER A 328 -9.15 -16.80 13.30
CA SER A 328 -9.25 -15.37 13.60
C SER A 328 -10.61 -14.80 13.21
N LEU A 329 -11.17 -15.24 12.08
CA LEU A 329 -12.47 -14.79 11.57
C LEU A 329 -13.66 -15.44 12.27
N SER A 330 -13.51 -16.64 12.82
CA SER A 330 -14.56 -17.26 13.65
C SER A 330 -14.67 -16.56 15.00
N LEU A 331 -13.54 -16.20 15.61
CA LEU A 331 -13.46 -15.44 16.86
C LEU A 331 -13.83 -13.96 16.66
N CYS A 332 -13.44 -13.35 15.54
CA CYS A 332 -13.75 -11.96 15.20
C CYS A 332 -14.24 -11.83 13.74
N PRO A 333 -15.56 -11.85 13.49
CA PRO A 333 -16.15 -11.83 12.15
C PRO A 333 -15.99 -10.50 11.41
N GLN A 334 -14.78 -10.20 10.91
CA GLN A 334 -14.45 -9.01 10.13
C GLN A 334 -14.14 -9.33 8.66
N VAL A 335 -15.08 -9.98 7.98
CA VAL A 335 -14.95 -10.38 6.56
C VAL A 335 -14.66 -9.17 5.64
N LYS A 336 -15.04 -7.95 6.04
CA LYS A 336 -14.76 -6.70 5.29
C LYS A 336 -13.27 -6.39 5.13
N LEU A 337 -12.41 -6.92 6.00
CA LEU A 337 -10.97 -6.72 5.93
C LEU A 337 -10.27 -7.69 4.96
N VAL A 338 -10.98 -8.72 4.50
CA VAL A 338 -10.44 -9.78 3.64
C VAL A 338 -10.82 -9.48 2.19
N GLU A 339 -9.84 -9.58 1.29
CA GLU A 339 -10.10 -9.42 -0.13
C GLU A 339 -10.90 -10.61 -0.69
N GLU A 340 -11.70 -10.36 -1.73
CA GLU A 340 -12.66 -11.33 -2.27
C GLU A 340 -12.00 -12.65 -2.70
N VAL A 341 -10.80 -12.57 -3.30
CA VAL A 341 -10.04 -13.75 -3.76
C VAL A 341 -9.62 -14.65 -2.60
N VAL A 342 -9.07 -14.06 -1.53
CA VAL A 342 -8.63 -14.80 -0.33
C VAL A 342 -9.86 -15.38 0.39
N ASN A 343 -10.93 -14.59 0.50
CA ASN A 343 -12.19 -15.02 1.10
C ASN A 343 -12.85 -16.17 0.31
N SER A 344 -12.73 -16.21 -1.01
CA SER A 344 -13.23 -17.34 -1.83
C SER A 344 -12.50 -18.64 -1.49
N GLN A 345 -11.17 -18.64 -1.47
CA GLN A 345 -10.36 -19.83 -1.14
C GLN A 345 -10.56 -20.27 0.31
N LEU A 346 -10.69 -19.31 1.23
CA LEU A 346 -10.99 -19.58 2.62
C LEU A 346 -12.34 -20.30 2.78
N ARG A 347 -13.39 -19.84 2.09
CA ARG A 347 -14.72 -20.48 2.14
C ARG A 347 -14.72 -21.87 1.53
N GLU A 348 -14.01 -22.06 0.42
CA GLU A 348 -13.89 -23.36 -0.24
C GLU A 348 -13.25 -24.40 0.69
N LYS A 349 -12.21 -24.02 1.44
CA LYS A 349 -11.46 -24.95 2.30
C LYS A 349 -12.02 -25.12 3.72
N TYR A 350 -12.42 -24.00 4.34
CA TYR A 350 -12.75 -23.95 5.76
C TYR A 350 -14.16 -23.43 6.05
N GLY A 351 -14.96 -23.08 5.03
CA GLY A 351 -16.27 -22.44 5.22
C GLY A 351 -17.22 -23.23 6.12
N GLU A 352 -17.31 -24.55 5.93
CA GLU A 352 -18.14 -25.41 6.78
C GLU A 352 -17.61 -25.50 8.22
N LYS A 353 -16.29 -25.68 8.38
CA LYS A 353 -15.63 -25.71 9.69
C LYS A 353 -15.82 -24.40 10.45
N MET A 354 -15.69 -23.25 9.77
CA MET A 354 -15.90 -21.92 10.35
C MET A 354 -17.34 -21.71 10.85
N LEU A 355 -18.34 -22.21 10.12
CA LEU A 355 -19.75 -22.14 10.55
C LEU A 355 -20.01 -22.99 11.79
N ARG A 356 -19.39 -24.17 11.89
CA ARG A 356 -19.49 -25.04 13.06
C ARG A 356 -18.75 -24.46 14.27
N MET A 357 -17.56 -23.89 14.05
CA MET A 357 -16.77 -23.19 15.09
C MET A 357 -17.50 -21.98 15.71
N GLN A 358 -18.50 -21.43 15.03
CA GLN A 358 -19.34 -20.33 15.55
C GLN A 358 -20.51 -20.82 16.41
N ARG A 359 -20.73 -22.14 16.55
CA ARG A 359 -21.79 -22.72 17.38
C ARG A 359 -21.39 -22.86 18.85
N TYR A 360 -20.08 -22.82 19.15
CA TYR A 360 -19.51 -22.89 20.50
C TYR A 360 -19.98 -24.11 21.33
N ASP A 361 -20.22 -25.24 20.67
CA ASP A 361 -20.47 -26.54 21.29
C ASP A 361 -19.16 -27.33 21.46
N ASP A 362 -19.23 -28.53 22.07
CA ASP A 362 -18.06 -29.40 22.26
C ASP A 362 -17.40 -29.77 20.91
N GLU A 363 -18.17 -29.85 19.82
CA GLU A 363 -17.67 -30.02 18.47
C GLU A 363 -16.85 -28.81 17.98
N ALA A 364 -17.27 -27.59 18.29
CA ALA A 364 -16.51 -26.38 17.99
C ALA A 364 -15.15 -26.37 18.69
N PHE A 365 -15.07 -26.78 19.97
CA PHE A 365 -13.80 -26.88 20.69
C PHE A 365 -12.85 -27.90 20.06
N ALA A 366 -13.37 -29.06 19.63
CA ALA A 366 -12.59 -30.05 18.91
C ALA A 366 -12.04 -29.51 17.58
N LEU A 367 -12.84 -28.71 16.85
CA LEU A 367 -12.39 -28.06 15.61
C LEU A 367 -11.32 -26.97 15.86
N TYR A 368 -11.46 -26.18 16.94
CA TYR A 368 -10.43 -25.21 17.33
C TYR A 368 -9.13 -25.92 17.70
N ASP A 369 -9.19 -27.04 18.43
CA ASP A 369 -8.01 -27.86 18.75
C ASP A 369 -7.38 -28.43 17.47
N GLU A 370 -8.16 -29.02 16.57
CA GLU A 370 -7.66 -29.58 15.30
C GLU A 370 -6.93 -28.52 14.47
N LEU A 371 -7.56 -27.35 14.25
CA LEU A 371 -6.97 -26.28 13.44
C LEU A 371 -5.78 -25.63 14.12
N PHE A 372 -5.82 -25.43 15.44
CA PHE A 372 -4.70 -24.89 16.19
C PHE A 372 -3.52 -25.87 16.18
N SER A 373 -3.76 -27.16 16.42
CA SER A 373 -2.77 -28.24 16.33
C SER A 373 -2.04 -28.23 14.99
N TYR A 374 -2.78 -28.03 13.90
CA TYR A 374 -2.23 -27.99 12.55
C TYR A 374 -1.42 -26.72 12.26
N ALA A 375 -1.91 -25.57 12.73
CA ALA A 375 -1.45 -24.26 12.26
C ALA A 375 -0.46 -23.56 13.20
N CYS A 376 -0.39 -23.94 14.47
CA CYS A 376 0.50 -23.31 15.45
C CYS A 376 2.00 -23.56 15.16
N PRO A 377 2.89 -22.68 15.65
CA PRO A 377 4.31 -22.93 15.68
C PRO A 377 4.62 -24.17 16.53
N LYS A 378 5.67 -24.93 16.18
CA LYS A 378 6.11 -26.04 17.02
C LYS A 378 6.86 -25.50 18.23
N PHE A 379 6.13 -25.23 19.31
CA PHE A 379 6.62 -24.69 20.57
C PHE A 379 7.77 -25.51 21.16
N ILE A 380 8.63 -24.83 21.92
CA ILE A 380 9.82 -25.42 22.54
C ILE A 380 9.83 -25.13 24.04
N THR A 381 10.41 -26.05 24.80
CA THR A 381 10.61 -25.88 26.24
C THR A 381 11.99 -25.23 26.49
N PRO A 382 12.06 -24.13 27.25
CA PRO A 382 13.31 -23.41 27.45
C PRO A 382 14.36 -24.22 28.22
N SER A 383 13.91 -24.96 29.25
CA SER A 383 14.77 -25.78 30.11
C SER A 383 15.12 -27.12 29.47
N ALA A 384 16.28 -27.66 29.85
CA ALA A 384 16.62 -29.05 29.56
C ALA A 384 15.62 -30.00 30.27
N PRO A 385 15.25 -31.13 29.64
CA PRO A 385 14.37 -32.11 30.28
C PRO A 385 15.05 -32.71 31.51
N SER A 386 14.27 -33.10 32.54
CA SER A 386 14.82 -33.91 33.62
C SER A 386 15.24 -35.26 33.04
N TYR A 387 16.52 -35.60 33.21
CA TYR A 387 17.08 -36.87 32.73
C TYR A 387 16.76 -38.06 33.65
N GLU A 388 16.03 -37.82 34.74
CA GLU A 388 15.63 -38.82 35.74
C GLU A 388 14.23 -39.41 35.45
N GLU A 389 13.43 -38.75 34.59
CA GLU A 389 12.07 -39.18 34.21
C GLU A 389 11.97 -39.46 32.69
N PRO A 390 12.25 -40.69 32.22
CA PRO A 390 12.44 -40.99 30.79
C PRO A 390 11.14 -41.00 29.95
N LEU A 391 9.97 -41.01 30.60
CA LEU A 391 8.67 -41.25 29.94
C LEU A 391 7.94 -39.97 29.54
N VAL A 392 8.42 -38.79 29.94
CA VAL A 392 7.76 -37.50 29.69
C VAL A 392 8.28 -36.88 28.38
N ASN A 393 7.38 -36.58 27.44
CA ASN A 393 7.72 -35.85 26.22
C ASN A 393 7.46 -34.35 26.43
N TYR A 394 8.49 -33.66 26.92
CA TYR A 394 8.44 -32.22 27.24
C TYR A 394 8.02 -31.31 26.07
N ASN A 395 8.12 -31.77 24.81
CA ASN A 395 7.61 -31.03 23.66
C ASN A 395 6.07 -30.96 23.65
N GLN A 396 5.41 -32.06 24.07
CA GLN A 396 3.95 -32.10 24.15
C GLN A 396 3.44 -31.20 25.27
N ASP A 397 4.22 -31.00 26.33
CA ASP A 397 3.82 -30.15 27.45
C ASP A 397 3.83 -28.66 27.07
N ALA A 398 4.87 -28.21 26.37
CA ALA A 398 4.92 -26.84 25.84
C ALA A 398 3.74 -26.56 24.90
N TYR A 399 3.44 -27.51 24.01
CA TYR A 399 2.28 -27.44 23.13
C TYR A 399 0.95 -27.41 23.92
N ARG A 400 0.74 -28.35 24.84
CA ARG A 400 -0.48 -28.48 25.66
C ARG A 400 -0.73 -27.23 26.48
N LEU A 401 0.31 -26.58 26.99
CA LEU A 401 0.18 -25.33 27.72
C LEU A 401 -0.39 -24.21 26.81
N GLN A 402 0.19 -24.03 25.62
CA GLN A 402 -0.26 -23.00 24.68
C GLN A 402 -1.67 -23.29 24.16
N LEU A 403 -1.97 -24.56 23.85
CA LEU A 403 -3.31 -24.98 23.47
C LEU A 403 -4.32 -24.72 24.59
N LYS A 404 -3.98 -25.05 25.84
CA LYS A 404 -4.85 -24.81 27.00
C LYS A 404 -5.14 -23.33 27.19
N LEU A 405 -4.14 -22.46 27.03
CA LEU A 405 -4.32 -21.00 27.10
C LEU A 405 -5.23 -20.50 25.97
N PHE A 406 -5.02 -20.99 24.75
CA PHE A 406 -5.85 -20.64 23.60
C PHE A 406 -7.31 -21.12 23.77
N LEU A 407 -7.55 -22.39 24.11
CA LEU A 407 -8.90 -22.93 24.31
C LEU A 407 -9.62 -22.27 25.49
N TYR A 408 -8.89 -21.87 26.53
CA TYR A 408 -9.45 -21.07 27.62
C TYR A 408 -9.99 -19.73 27.11
N GLU A 409 -9.25 -19.06 26.22
CA GLU A 409 -9.71 -17.82 25.59
C GLU A 409 -10.93 -18.07 24.67
N VAL A 410 -10.91 -19.12 23.85
CA VAL A 410 -12.05 -19.51 22.99
C VAL A 410 -13.32 -19.70 23.84
N LYS A 411 -13.20 -20.40 24.98
CA LYS A 411 -14.31 -20.62 25.91
C LYS A 411 -14.83 -19.31 26.49
N GLN A 412 -13.95 -18.36 26.81
CA GLN A 412 -14.36 -17.06 27.31
C GLN A 412 -15.06 -16.20 26.24
N GLN A 413 -14.78 -16.41 24.95
CA GLN A 413 -15.44 -15.69 23.86
C GLN A 413 -16.84 -16.22 23.52
N GLN A 414 -17.21 -17.41 23.99
CA GLN A 414 -18.57 -17.96 23.83
C GLN A 414 -19.65 -17.01 24.38
N LEU A 415 -19.43 -16.43 25.57
CA LEU A 415 -20.37 -15.48 26.18
C LEU A 415 -20.48 -14.17 25.38
N LEU A 416 -19.42 -13.82 24.66
CA LEU A 416 -19.32 -12.58 23.88
C LEU A 416 -19.99 -12.70 22.50
N SER A 417 -20.10 -13.91 21.95
CA SER A 417 -20.76 -14.15 20.67
C SER A 417 -22.28 -13.92 20.76
N GLY A 418 -22.89 -14.31 21.89
CA GLY A 418 -24.29 -14.01 22.21
C GLY A 418 -24.56 -12.50 22.25
N VAL A 419 -23.79 -11.77 23.06
CA VAL A 419 -23.84 -10.30 23.13
C VAL A 419 -23.68 -9.68 21.74
N ARG A 420 -22.66 -10.10 20.99
CA ARG A 420 -22.35 -9.59 19.65
C ARG A 420 -23.53 -9.76 18.68
N THR A 421 -24.27 -10.86 18.77
CA THR A 421 -25.42 -11.11 17.88
C THR A 421 -26.52 -10.06 18.09
N PHE A 422 -26.80 -9.73 19.35
CA PHE A 422 -27.79 -8.71 19.68
C PHE A 422 -27.27 -7.27 19.43
N LEU A 423 -26.02 -6.97 19.77
CA LEU A 423 -25.43 -5.64 19.54
C LEU A 423 -25.22 -5.30 18.05
N LYS A 424 -25.20 -6.28 17.14
CA LYS A 424 -25.23 -6.01 15.67
C LYS A 424 -26.60 -5.56 15.17
N VAL A 425 -27.66 -5.93 15.86
CA VAL A 425 -29.04 -5.71 15.41
C VAL A 425 -29.62 -4.42 16.03
N TYR A 426 -29.23 -4.10 17.27
CA TYR A 426 -29.73 -2.95 18.00
C TYR A 426 -28.68 -1.84 18.11
N SER A 427 -29.02 -0.63 17.67
CA SER A 427 -28.18 0.57 17.89
C SER A 427 -28.15 0.98 19.37
N THR A 428 -29.24 0.69 20.09
CA THR A 428 -29.43 0.96 21.52
C THR A 428 -30.29 -0.14 22.13
N ILE A 429 -29.91 -0.67 23.29
CA ILE A 429 -30.68 -1.69 24.01
C ILE A 429 -30.55 -1.49 25.53
N THR A 430 -31.63 -1.67 26.29
CA THR A 430 -31.56 -1.61 27.75
C THR A 430 -30.89 -2.87 28.31
N LEU A 431 -30.18 -2.72 29.42
CA LEU A 431 -29.53 -3.82 30.14
C LEU A 431 -30.52 -4.93 30.49
N GLY A 432 -31.68 -4.59 31.08
CA GLY A 432 -32.70 -5.59 31.41
C GLY A 432 -33.29 -6.35 30.22
N LYS A 433 -33.40 -5.69 29.05
CA LYS A 433 -33.90 -6.35 27.84
C LYS A 433 -32.86 -7.27 27.22
N LEU A 434 -31.59 -6.86 27.19
CA LEU A 434 -30.49 -7.72 26.75
C LEU A 434 -30.28 -8.90 27.72
N ALA A 435 -30.42 -8.67 29.03
CA ALA A 435 -30.32 -9.68 30.07
C ALA A 435 -31.41 -10.75 29.90
N ALA A 436 -32.66 -10.33 29.67
CA ALA A 436 -33.76 -11.23 29.37
C ALA A 436 -33.55 -12.04 28.08
N TYR A 437 -33.01 -11.45 27.01
CA TYR A 437 -32.72 -12.18 25.76
C TYR A 437 -31.57 -13.19 25.89
N MET A 438 -30.64 -12.92 26.79
CA MET A 438 -29.49 -13.79 27.07
C MET A 438 -29.77 -14.78 28.21
N GLU A 439 -30.95 -14.73 28.83
CA GLU A 439 -31.34 -15.57 29.97
C GLU A 439 -30.36 -15.44 31.16
N VAL A 440 -29.83 -14.24 31.39
CA VAL A 440 -28.91 -13.91 32.50
C VAL A 440 -29.47 -12.77 33.33
N ASP A 441 -29.04 -12.65 34.59
CA ASP A 441 -29.35 -11.48 35.43
C ASP A 441 -28.52 -10.25 35.01
N GLU A 442 -29.04 -9.05 35.30
CA GLU A 442 -28.39 -7.78 34.93
C GLU A 442 -26.98 -7.60 35.53
N PRO A 443 -26.70 -7.95 36.81
CA PRO A 443 -25.34 -7.92 37.36
C PRO A 443 -24.35 -8.80 36.58
N THR A 444 -24.77 -10.01 36.21
CA THR A 444 -23.95 -10.91 35.38
C THR A 444 -23.71 -10.33 33.99
N LEU A 445 -24.72 -9.75 33.35
CA LEU A 445 -24.56 -9.09 32.04
C LEU A 445 -23.61 -7.89 32.10
N ARG A 446 -23.72 -7.03 33.12
CA ARG A 446 -22.78 -5.91 33.32
C ARG A 446 -21.34 -6.41 33.44
N THR A 447 -21.12 -7.51 34.16
CA THR A 447 -19.80 -8.15 34.30
C THR A 447 -19.27 -8.66 32.95
N ILE A 448 -20.13 -9.29 32.14
CA ILE A 448 -19.77 -9.77 30.79
C ILE A 448 -19.38 -8.59 29.88
N LEU A 449 -20.15 -7.50 29.88
CA LEU A 449 -19.90 -6.32 29.05
C LEU A 449 -18.63 -5.57 29.46
N MET A 450 -18.37 -5.41 30.76
CA MET A 450 -17.13 -4.83 31.27
C MET A 450 -15.93 -5.70 30.90
N THR A 451 -16.06 -7.02 31.04
CA THR A 451 -15.03 -7.98 30.63
C THR A 451 -14.75 -7.89 29.13
N TYR A 452 -15.78 -7.74 28.29
CA TYR A 452 -15.61 -7.52 26.85
C TYR A 452 -14.80 -6.26 26.56
N LYS A 453 -15.17 -5.13 27.18
CA LYS A 453 -14.51 -3.84 26.96
C LYS A 453 -13.04 -3.89 27.40
N HIS A 454 -12.76 -4.42 28.59
CA HIS A 454 -11.38 -4.59 29.06
C HIS A 454 -10.53 -5.51 28.19
N LYS A 455 -11.11 -6.55 27.60
CA LYS A 455 -10.37 -7.52 26.77
C LYS A 455 -10.18 -7.08 25.33
N THR A 456 -11.09 -6.26 24.80
CA THR A 456 -11.03 -5.77 23.42
C THR A 456 -10.30 -4.45 23.29
N HIS A 457 -10.15 -3.69 24.37
CA HIS A 457 -9.37 -2.46 24.38
C HIS A 457 -7.90 -2.77 24.66
N ALA A 458 -7.03 -2.37 23.74
CA ALA A 458 -5.58 -2.40 23.93
C ALA A 458 -5.04 -0.99 24.12
N VAL A 459 -4.11 -0.83 25.05
CA VAL A 459 -3.36 0.41 25.19
C VAL A 459 -2.23 0.38 24.16
N ASP A 460 -2.24 1.35 23.25
CA ASP A 460 -1.14 1.62 22.33
C ASP A 460 0.10 2.10 23.10
N PHE A 461 1.27 2.04 22.47
CA PHE A 461 2.55 2.44 23.07
C PHE A 461 2.56 3.91 23.54
N ASP A 462 1.76 4.78 22.89
CA ASP A 462 1.53 6.18 23.28
C ASP A 462 0.55 6.34 24.46
N GLY A 463 0.14 5.24 25.11
CA GLY A 463 -0.83 5.25 26.20
C GLY A 463 -2.29 5.41 25.74
N LYS A 464 -2.55 5.40 24.43
CA LYS A 464 -3.88 5.58 23.86
C LYS A 464 -4.68 4.29 23.86
N ILE A 465 -5.87 4.28 24.47
CA ILE A 465 -6.77 3.13 24.43
C ILE A 465 -7.38 3.02 23.03
N THR A 466 -7.10 1.90 22.36
CA THR A 466 -7.64 1.55 21.04
C THR A 466 -8.54 0.32 21.16
N SER A 467 -9.75 0.40 20.58
CA SER A 467 -10.66 -0.75 20.54
C SER A 467 -10.29 -1.66 19.37
N ASN A 468 -9.92 -2.91 19.69
CA ASN A 468 -9.72 -3.99 18.73
C ASN A 468 -11.01 -4.83 18.54
N ALA A 469 -12.13 -4.37 19.10
CA ALA A 469 -13.43 -5.00 18.92
C ALA A 469 -13.97 -4.82 17.49
N ASP A 470 -14.78 -5.76 17.02
CA ASP A 470 -15.61 -5.57 15.83
C ASP A 470 -16.83 -4.67 16.08
N ILE A 471 -17.22 -4.51 17.35
CA ILE A 471 -18.30 -3.64 17.83
C ILE A 471 -17.81 -2.94 19.08
N ASP A 472 -17.79 -1.61 19.07
CA ASP A 472 -17.50 -0.83 20.27
C ASP A 472 -18.82 -0.34 20.89
N PHE A 473 -18.87 -0.14 22.20
CA PHE A 473 -20.07 0.35 22.88
C PHE A 473 -19.76 1.09 24.18
N TYR A 474 -20.72 1.88 24.64
CA TYR A 474 -20.71 2.50 25.97
C TYR A 474 -22.05 2.24 26.67
N ILE A 475 -22.00 2.24 28.01
CA ILE A 475 -23.16 2.05 28.86
C ILE A 475 -23.44 3.42 29.49
N ASP A 476 -24.65 3.92 29.30
CA ASP A 476 -25.16 5.15 29.91
C ASP A 476 -26.36 4.76 30.80
N ASP A 477 -26.16 4.82 32.12
CA ASP A 477 -27.05 4.25 33.14
C ASP A 477 -27.47 2.79 32.88
N ASP A 478 -28.67 2.59 32.32
CA ASP A 478 -29.27 1.29 31.97
C ASP A 478 -29.35 1.04 30.45
N MET A 479 -28.82 1.93 29.62
CA MET A 479 -28.81 1.84 28.17
C MET A 479 -27.42 1.52 27.61
N ILE A 480 -27.35 0.51 26.75
CA ILE A 480 -26.15 0.16 26.00
C ILE A 480 -26.24 0.83 24.63
N HIS A 481 -25.29 1.70 24.33
CA HIS A 481 -25.16 2.41 23.06
C HIS A 481 -24.04 1.79 22.24
N VAL A 482 -24.37 1.27 21.05
CA VAL A 482 -23.36 0.72 20.14
C VAL A 482 -22.66 1.88 19.41
N ALA A 483 -21.35 2.01 19.65
CA ALA A 483 -20.51 2.97 18.98
C ALA A 483 -20.20 2.47 17.56
N GLU A 484 -20.76 3.14 16.56
CA GLU A 484 -20.41 2.89 15.17
C GLU A 484 -18.91 3.20 14.98
N SER A 485 -18.11 2.17 14.66
CA SER A 485 -16.75 2.38 14.18
C SER A 485 -16.83 3.15 12.86
N LYS A 486 -16.57 4.46 12.91
CA LYS A 486 -16.40 5.27 11.70
C LYS A 486 -14.99 4.96 11.17
N PRO A 487 -14.83 4.17 10.10
CA PRO A 487 -13.52 4.07 9.46
C PRO A 487 -13.08 5.47 9.06
N ALA A 488 -11.82 5.81 9.31
CA ALA A 488 -11.21 7.01 8.76
C ALA A 488 -11.40 6.98 7.24
N LYS A 489 -12.36 7.78 6.74
CA LYS A 489 -12.65 7.85 5.31
C LYS A 489 -11.44 8.47 4.64
N ARG A 490 -10.58 7.65 4.03
CA ARG A 490 -9.67 8.10 2.97
C ARG A 490 -10.55 8.64 1.84
N TYR A 491 -10.80 9.95 1.89
CA TYR A 491 -11.79 10.64 1.06
C TYR A 491 -11.57 10.36 -0.44
N GLY A 492 -10.31 10.22 -0.87
CA GLY A 492 -9.94 9.93 -2.26
C GLY A 492 -10.33 8.54 -2.78
N ASP A 493 -10.09 7.47 -1.99
CA ASP A 493 -10.48 6.10 -2.37
C ASP A 493 -11.99 5.90 -2.33
N TYR A 494 -12.64 6.50 -1.33
CA TYR A 494 -14.09 6.51 -1.23
C TYR A 494 -14.70 7.21 -2.45
N PHE A 495 -14.25 8.42 -2.79
CA PHE A 495 -14.82 9.23 -3.86
C PHE A 495 -14.73 8.55 -5.24
N MET A 496 -13.57 7.98 -5.59
CA MET A 496 -13.41 7.28 -6.87
C MET A 496 -14.27 6.01 -6.95
N ARG A 497 -14.31 5.20 -5.87
CA ARG A 497 -15.20 4.04 -5.81
C ARG A 497 -16.67 4.45 -5.89
N GLN A 498 -17.05 5.57 -5.28
CA GLN A 498 -18.43 6.07 -5.32
C GLN A 498 -18.82 6.52 -6.74
N ILE A 499 -18.01 7.31 -7.46
CA ILE A 499 -18.37 7.75 -8.82
C ILE A 499 -18.56 6.56 -9.79
N VAL A 500 -17.67 5.57 -9.72
CA VAL A 500 -17.79 4.35 -10.53
C VAL A 500 -19.04 3.57 -10.12
N LYS A 501 -19.28 3.38 -8.82
CA LYS A 501 -20.49 2.70 -8.31
C LYS A 501 -21.78 3.39 -8.75
N VAL A 502 -21.84 4.72 -8.71
CA VAL A 502 -23.00 5.52 -9.14
C VAL A 502 -23.30 5.26 -10.62
N THR A 503 -22.27 5.22 -11.48
CA THR A 503 -22.45 4.94 -12.91
C THR A 503 -22.90 3.50 -13.16
N VAL A 504 -22.32 2.52 -12.46
CA VAL A 504 -22.71 1.11 -12.58
C VAL A 504 -24.15 0.90 -12.12
N ALA A 505 -24.55 1.51 -11.00
CA ALA A 505 -25.91 1.42 -10.48
C ALA A 505 -26.92 2.06 -11.45
N TYR A 506 -26.62 3.26 -11.96
CA TYR A 506 -27.41 3.93 -12.99
C TYR A 506 -27.58 3.06 -14.25
N ASN A 507 -26.52 2.41 -14.71
CA ASN A 507 -26.59 1.56 -15.91
C ASN A 507 -27.48 0.32 -15.70
N LYS A 508 -27.49 -0.24 -14.49
CA LYS A 508 -28.31 -1.43 -14.14
C LYS A 508 -29.78 -1.12 -13.90
N ASP A 509 -30.12 0.13 -13.58
CA ASP A 509 -31.49 0.54 -13.33
C ASP A 509 -32.33 0.54 -14.62
N PRO A 510 -33.45 -0.21 -14.73
CA PRO A 510 -34.29 -0.21 -15.91
C PRO A 510 -35.26 0.98 -15.99
N SER A 511 -35.36 1.80 -14.93
CA SER A 511 -36.35 2.87 -14.83
C SER A 511 -36.20 3.91 -15.95
N PRO A 512 -37.30 4.32 -16.62
CA PRO A 512 -37.24 5.32 -17.69
C PRO A 512 -36.99 6.74 -17.18
N VAL A 513 -37.17 6.99 -15.87
CA VAL A 513 -36.97 8.31 -15.23
C VAL A 513 -35.61 8.43 -14.54
N LYS A 514 -34.72 7.44 -14.71
CA LYS A 514 -33.41 7.45 -14.07
C LYS A 514 -32.52 8.60 -14.53
N LEU A 515 -31.79 9.19 -13.60
CA LEU A 515 -30.94 10.36 -13.86
C LEU A 515 -29.53 10.16 -13.30
N ASN A 516 -28.50 10.38 -14.11
CA ASN A 516 -27.10 10.29 -13.68
C ASN A 516 -26.49 11.68 -13.47
N LEU A 517 -26.26 12.03 -12.21
CA LEU A 517 -25.64 13.28 -11.78
C LEU A 517 -24.27 13.05 -11.13
N GLY A 518 -23.66 11.86 -11.30
CA GLY A 518 -22.38 11.52 -10.68
C GLY A 518 -21.15 11.98 -11.48
N VAL A 519 -21.12 11.68 -12.78
CA VAL A 519 -19.94 11.94 -13.63
C VAL A 519 -19.95 13.37 -14.17
N GLY A 520 -18.83 14.08 -14.04
CA GLY A 520 -18.62 15.41 -14.63
C GLY A 520 -18.24 15.34 -16.09
N ALA A 521 -19.19 14.94 -16.93
CA ALA A 521 -19.04 14.96 -18.38
C ALA A 521 -20.27 15.64 -18.98
N TYR A 522 -20.05 16.51 -19.97
CA TYR A 522 -21.13 17.25 -20.62
C TYR A 522 -22.09 16.31 -21.35
N ARG A 523 -23.38 16.65 -21.29
CA ARG A 523 -24.46 15.97 -22.00
C ARG A 523 -25.32 16.97 -22.77
N THR A 524 -25.93 16.53 -23.86
CA THR A 524 -26.95 17.30 -24.59
C THR A 524 -28.26 17.36 -23.82
N GLU A 525 -29.27 18.07 -24.34
CA GLU A 525 -30.61 18.14 -23.74
C GLU A 525 -31.28 16.77 -23.65
N GLU A 526 -30.93 15.86 -24.56
CA GLU A 526 -31.37 14.45 -24.58
C GLU A 526 -30.53 13.55 -23.67
N GLY A 527 -29.57 14.10 -22.91
CA GLY A 527 -28.70 13.34 -22.02
C GLY A 527 -27.59 12.55 -22.74
N LYS A 528 -27.30 12.84 -24.01
CA LYS A 528 -26.28 12.12 -24.81
C LYS A 528 -24.90 12.78 -24.73
N PRO A 529 -23.79 12.03 -24.89
CA PRO A 529 -22.48 12.64 -25.07
C PRO A 529 -22.45 13.60 -26.26
N LEU A 530 -21.79 14.75 -26.12
CA LEU A 530 -21.59 15.73 -27.20
C LEU A 530 -20.16 15.63 -27.73
N VAL A 531 -20.02 15.50 -29.05
CA VAL A 531 -18.81 15.87 -29.78
C VAL A 531 -19.07 17.22 -30.44
N LEU A 532 -18.15 18.17 -30.27
CA LEU A 532 -18.21 19.52 -30.82
C LEU A 532 -18.10 19.49 -32.35
N ASN A 533 -18.82 20.33 -33.08
CA ASN A 533 -18.77 20.29 -34.55
C ASN A 533 -17.40 20.73 -35.07
N VAL A 534 -16.78 21.69 -34.39
CA VAL A 534 -15.41 22.12 -34.70
C VAL A 534 -14.41 20.98 -34.51
N VAL A 535 -14.63 20.10 -33.52
CA VAL A 535 -13.80 18.90 -33.28
C VAL A 535 -14.01 17.89 -34.41
N ARG A 536 -15.26 17.60 -34.80
CA ARG A 536 -15.55 16.71 -35.95
C ARG A 536 -14.89 17.23 -37.23
N ARG A 537 -14.93 18.54 -37.45
CA ARG A 537 -14.28 19.17 -38.62
C ARG A 537 -12.78 19.04 -38.56
N ALA A 538 -12.17 19.29 -37.40
CA ALA A 538 -10.74 19.09 -37.20
C ALA A 538 -10.35 17.62 -37.46
N GLU A 539 -11.10 16.65 -36.94
CA GLU A 539 -10.88 15.22 -37.20
C GLU A 539 -10.96 14.90 -38.71
N GLN A 540 -11.99 15.40 -39.41
CA GLN A 540 -12.14 15.19 -40.84
C GLN A 540 -10.96 15.77 -41.63
N MET A 541 -10.46 16.96 -41.26
CA MET A 541 -9.27 17.55 -41.87
C MET A 541 -8.02 16.69 -41.62
N LEU A 542 -7.85 16.21 -40.39
CA LEU A 542 -6.69 15.39 -39.99
C LEU A 542 -6.70 14.01 -40.65
N VAL A 543 -7.86 13.41 -40.89
CA VAL A 543 -7.98 12.11 -41.56
C VAL A 543 -7.73 12.23 -43.06
N ASN A 544 -8.11 13.35 -43.68
CA ASN A 544 -7.96 13.56 -45.13
C ASN A 544 -6.59 14.14 -45.54
N ASP A 545 -5.75 14.53 -44.59
CA ASP A 545 -4.41 15.03 -44.87
C ASP A 545 -3.43 13.87 -45.10
N SER A 546 -3.14 13.60 -46.37
CA SER A 546 -2.27 12.51 -46.82
C SER A 546 -0.80 12.67 -46.41
N SER A 547 -0.38 13.86 -45.97
CA SER A 547 0.99 14.10 -45.48
C SER A 547 1.21 13.58 -44.06
N ARG A 548 0.15 13.25 -43.32
CA ARG A 548 0.23 12.87 -41.92
C ARG A 548 0.63 11.42 -41.74
N VAL A 549 1.60 11.22 -40.85
CA VAL A 549 2.09 9.90 -40.42
C VAL A 549 1.77 9.67 -38.94
N LYS A 550 1.91 8.41 -38.49
CA LYS A 550 1.70 8.00 -37.08
C LYS A 550 3.02 7.76 -36.34
N GLU A 551 4.07 8.45 -36.76
CA GLU A 551 5.40 8.39 -36.14
C GLU A 551 5.42 8.96 -34.72
N TYR A 552 6.46 8.62 -33.97
CA TYR A 552 6.67 9.14 -32.62
C TYR A 552 6.82 10.67 -32.63
N LEU A 553 6.14 11.32 -31.68
CA LEU A 553 6.39 12.72 -31.37
C LEU A 553 7.69 12.88 -30.58
N PRO A 554 8.31 14.08 -30.59
CA PRO A 554 9.29 14.45 -29.58
C PRO A 554 8.75 14.21 -28.16
N ILE A 555 9.64 13.95 -27.20
CA ILE A 555 9.27 13.68 -25.79
C ILE A 555 8.38 14.80 -25.21
N VAL A 556 8.67 16.04 -25.57
CA VAL A 556 7.90 17.23 -25.15
C VAL A 556 6.55 17.35 -25.84
N GLY A 557 6.28 16.55 -26.88
CA GLY A 557 5.06 16.55 -27.67
C GLY A 557 5.10 17.46 -28.90
N LEU A 558 3.92 17.76 -29.43
CA LEU A 558 3.74 18.54 -30.64
C LEU A 558 4.03 20.03 -30.38
N SER A 559 4.99 20.61 -31.11
CA SER A 559 5.46 21.99 -30.88
C SER A 559 4.34 23.04 -30.97
N ASP A 560 3.50 22.97 -32.01
CA ASP A 560 2.38 23.90 -32.20
C ASP A 560 1.38 23.79 -31.04
N PHE A 561 1.06 22.56 -30.60
CA PHE A 561 0.18 22.33 -29.45
C PHE A 561 0.73 22.98 -28.18
N ASN A 562 2.02 22.78 -27.86
CA ASN A 562 2.64 23.35 -26.67
C ASN A 562 2.59 24.89 -26.68
N LYS A 563 2.97 25.52 -27.80
CA LYS A 563 2.94 26.98 -27.95
C LYS A 563 1.53 27.55 -27.82
N LEU A 564 0.55 26.91 -28.47
CA LEU A 564 -0.85 27.35 -28.43
C LEU A 564 -1.48 27.13 -27.05
N SER A 565 -1.12 26.06 -26.34
CA SER A 565 -1.57 25.79 -24.96
C SER A 565 -1.03 26.83 -23.97
N ALA A 566 0.26 27.19 -24.09
CA ALA A 566 0.85 28.25 -23.28
C ALA A 566 0.14 29.60 -23.52
N LYS A 567 -0.07 29.95 -24.81
CA LYS A 567 -0.77 31.17 -25.22
C LYS A 567 -2.20 31.23 -24.69
N LEU A 568 -2.93 30.12 -24.72
CA LEU A 568 -4.32 30.06 -24.26
C LEU A 568 -4.47 30.37 -22.76
N ILE A 569 -3.61 29.79 -21.91
CA ILE A 569 -3.73 30.01 -20.46
C ILE A 569 -3.09 31.33 -20.03
N LEU A 570 -1.93 31.69 -20.56
CA LEU A 570 -1.15 32.85 -20.09
C LEU A 570 -1.57 34.16 -20.77
N GLY A 571 -2.25 34.07 -21.92
CA GLY A 571 -2.56 35.22 -22.77
C GLY A 571 -1.47 35.46 -23.83
N ALA A 572 -1.87 35.99 -24.98
CA ALA A 572 -0.95 36.28 -26.09
C ALA A 572 0.05 37.40 -25.77
N ASP A 573 -0.33 38.29 -24.87
CA ASP A 573 0.40 39.44 -24.36
C ASP A 573 1.19 39.12 -23.08
N SER A 574 1.29 37.84 -22.68
CA SER A 574 1.99 37.44 -21.47
C SER A 574 3.48 37.83 -21.50
N PRO A 575 3.97 38.62 -20.52
CA PRO A 575 5.39 38.93 -20.40
C PRO A 575 6.26 37.68 -20.31
N ALA A 576 5.81 36.65 -19.60
CA ALA A 576 6.54 35.39 -19.47
C ALA A 576 6.79 34.70 -20.83
N ILE A 577 5.84 34.78 -21.77
CA ILE A 577 6.01 34.24 -23.12
C ILE A 577 6.99 35.12 -23.92
N GLN A 578 6.83 36.44 -23.88
CA GLN A 578 7.71 37.38 -24.60
C GLN A 578 9.17 37.28 -24.14
N GLU A 579 9.37 37.03 -22.84
CA GLU A 579 10.68 36.87 -22.20
C GLU A 579 11.23 35.43 -22.30
N ASN A 580 10.55 34.54 -23.03
CA ASN A 580 10.91 33.12 -23.19
C ASN A 580 11.09 32.35 -21.88
N ARG A 581 10.34 32.72 -20.83
CA ARG A 581 10.41 32.09 -19.49
C ARG A 581 9.49 30.89 -19.33
N VAL A 582 8.77 30.50 -20.36
CA VAL A 582 7.75 29.44 -20.29
C VAL A 582 8.25 28.19 -20.99
N THR A 583 8.28 27.08 -20.26
CA THR A 583 8.44 25.75 -20.84
C THR A 583 7.11 25.02 -20.79
N THR A 584 6.68 24.49 -21.94
CA THR A 584 5.45 23.71 -22.05
C THR A 584 5.72 22.35 -22.65
N VAL A 585 5.22 21.32 -21.97
CA VAL A 585 5.27 19.92 -22.42
C VAL A 585 3.86 19.36 -22.51
N GLN A 586 3.61 18.53 -23.52
CA GLN A 586 2.35 17.82 -23.68
C GLN A 586 2.31 16.62 -22.72
N CYS A 587 1.18 16.45 -22.06
CA CYS A 587 0.95 15.43 -21.05
C CYS A 587 -0.40 14.70 -21.25
N LEU A 588 -0.58 13.63 -20.49
CA LEU A 588 -1.79 12.79 -20.52
C LEU A 588 -2.98 13.45 -19.80
N SER A 589 -3.52 14.52 -20.39
CA SER A 589 -4.58 15.35 -19.81
C SER A 589 -4.16 15.97 -18.47
N GLY A 590 -5.12 16.47 -17.69
CA GLY A 590 -4.85 17.12 -16.40
C GLY A 590 -4.15 16.20 -15.41
N THR A 591 -4.59 14.94 -15.30
CA THR A 591 -3.96 13.94 -14.42
C THR A 591 -2.49 13.72 -14.75
N GLY A 592 -2.15 13.58 -16.03
CA GLY A 592 -0.77 13.41 -16.49
C GLY A 592 0.05 14.66 -16.23
N SER A 593 -0.49 15.85 -16.53
CA SER A 593 0.18 17.13 -16.26
C SER A 593 0.50 17.30 -14.77
N LEU A 594 -0.45 16.99 -13.89
CA LEU A 594 -0.26 17.04 -12.45
C LEU A 594 0.81 16.04 -11.99
N ARG A 595 0.77 14.79 -12.50
CA ARG A 595 1.73 13.74 -12.11
C ARG A 595 3.16 14.04 -12.57
N VAL A 596 3.34 14.57 -13.78
CA VAL A 596 4.64 15.01 -14.30
C VAL A 596 5.17 16.20 -13.51
N GLY A 597 4.34 17.22 -13.28
CA GLY A 597 4.72 18.40 -12.50
C GLY A 597 5.05 18.06 -11.05
N ALA A 598 4.29 17.16 -10.42
CA ALA A 598 4.55 16.69 -9.07
C ALA A 598 5.89 15.96 -8.95
N GLU A 599 6.22 15.09 -9.91
CA GLU A 599 7.51 14.38 -9.88
C GLU A 599 8.68 15.31 -10.16
N PHE A 600 8.52 16.25 -11.08
CA PHE A 600 9.51 17.27 -11.34
C PHE A 600 9.81 18.07 -10.06
N LEU A 601 8.77 18.52 -9.34
CA LEU A 601 8.93 19.22 -8.06
C LEU A 601 9.57 18.32 -7.00
N ALA A 602 9.14 17.06 -6.86
CA ALA A 602 9.70 16.14 -5.88
C ALA A 602 11.20 15.85 -6.10
N ARG A 603 11.64 15.83 -7.36
CA ARG A 603 13.05 15.59 -7.74
C ARG A 603 13.93 16.83 -7.64
N HIS A 604 13.40 18.02 -7.95
CA HIS A 604 14.24 19.20 -8.21
C HIS A 604 13.94 20.41 -7.33
N TYR A 605 12.80 20.43 -6.63
CA TYR A 605 12.41 21.57 -5.81
C TYR A 605 12.82 21.33 -4.35
N HIS A 606 13.29 22.40 -3.69
CA HIS A 606 13.88 22.31 -2.34
C HIS A 606 12.86 21.94 -1.25
N GLN A 607 11.57 22.15 -1.50
CA GLN A 607 10.49 21.84 -0.57
C GLN A 607 9.60 20.73 -1.13
N ARG A 608 9.24 19.76 -0.28
CA ARG A 608 8.45 18.58 -0.66
C ARG A 608 7.03 18.58 -0.13
N THR A 609 6.67 19.58 0.67
CA THR A 609 5.31 19.73 1.20
C THR A 609 4.41 20.41 0.19
N ILE A 610 3.29 19.77 -0.15
CA ILE A 610 2.21 20.36 -0.94
C ILE A 610 0.94 20.53 -0.12
N TYR A 611 0.37 21.71 -0.17
CA TYR A 611 -0.91 22.08 0.42
C TYR A 611 -2.01 21.97 -0.64
N ILE A 612 -3.03 21.16 -0.38
CA ILE A 612 -4.22 21.00 -1.24
C ILE A 612 -5.47 21.51 -0.52
N PRO A 613 -6.46 22.08 -1.24
CA PRO A 613 -7.66 22.60 -0.60
C PRO A 613 -8.49 21.47 0.02
N LEU A 614 -9.23 21.78 1.10
CA LEU A 614 -10.18 20.87 1.70
C LEU A 614 -11.61 21.40 1.53
N PRO A 615 -12.50 20.69 0.79
CA PRO A 615 -12.23 19.51 -0.04
C PRO A 615 -11.48 19.86 -1.34
N THR A 616 -11.05 18.85 -2.10
CA THR A 616 -10.48 19.00 -3.46
C THR A 616 -10.85 17.79 -4.33
N TRP A 617 -10.40 17.75 -5.59
CA TRP A 617 -10.61 16.59 -6.46
C TRP A 617 -9.98 15.34 -5.84
N GLY A 618 -10.78 14.29 -5.63
CA GLY A 618 -10.38 13.13 -4.82
C GLY A 618 -9.13 12.36 -5.28
N ASN A 619 -8.64 12.62 -6.50
CA ASN A 619 -7.41 12.01 -7.01
C ASN A 619 -6.14 12.81 -6.65
N HIS A 620 -6.24 14.08 -6.23
CA HIS A 620 -5.08 14.90 -5.87
C HIS A 620 -4.17 14.25 -4.81
N PRO A 621 -4.68 13.76 -3.65
CA PRO A 621 -3.82 13.16 -2.63
C PRO A 621 -2.97 12.00 -3.17
N LYS A 622 -3.51 11.20 -4.09
CA LYS A 622 -2.81 10.07 -4.69
C LYS A 622 -1.76 10.52 -5.70
N VAL A 623 -2.11 11.47 -6.57
CA VAL A 623 -1.19 11.99 -7.60
C VAL A 623 0.06 12.56 -6.94
N PHE A 624 -0.10 13.37 -5.90
CA PHE A 624 1.03 14.02 -5.23
C PHE A 624 1.76 13.06 -4.28
N GLY A 625 1.04 12.25 -3.50
CA GLY A 625 1.66 11.28 -2.59
C GLY A 625 2.51 10.25 -3.33
N LEU A 626 2.01 9.69 -4.45
CA LEU A 626 2.76 8.73 -5.27
C LEU A 626 3.89 9.38 -6.10
N ALA A 627 3.92 10.71 -6.20
CA ALA A 627 5.04 11.44 -6.79
C ALA A 627 6.16 11.71 -5.76
N GLY A 628 5.97 11.38 -4.48
CA GLY A 628 6.94 11.59 -3.41
C GLY A 628 6.80 12.92 -2.65
N LEU A 629 5.67 13.64 -2.82
CA LEU A 629 5.38 14.86 -2.05
C LEU A 629 4.60 14.56 -0.77
N SER A 630 4.90 15.29 0.29
CA SER A 630 4.15 15.26 1.56
C SER A 630 2.88 16.10 1.43
N VAL A 631 1.71 15.46 1.50
CA VAL A 631 0.41 16.10 1.26
C VAL A 631 -0.16 16.64 2.57
N LYS A 632 -0.33 17.96 2.66
CA LYS A 632 -1.07 18.68 3.70
C LYS A 632 -2.31 19.34 3.10
N THR A 633 -3.23 19.78 3.96
CA THR A 633 -4.47 20.44 3.54
C THR A 633 -4.57 21.86 4.07
N TYR A 634 -5.27 22.73 3.35
CA TYR A 634 -5.70 24.06 3.84
C TYR A 634 -7.23 24.20 3.74
N ARG A 635 -7.81 24.96 4.67
CA ARG A 635 -9.24 25.26 4.70
C ARG A 635 -9.63 26.01 3.43
N TYR A 636 -10.69 25.54 2.77
CA TYR A 636 -11.18 26.15 1.53
C TYR A 636 -12.70 26.35 1.56
N TYR A 637 -13.47 25.34 1.91
CA TYR A 637 -14.94 25.41 1.93
C TYR A 637 -15.47 25.47 3.36
N ASP A 638 -16.45 26.33 3.60
CA ASP A 638 -17.19 26.37 4.86
C ASP A 638 -18.60 25.77 4.68
N PRO A 639 -18.90 24.61 5.30
CA PRO A 639 -20.21 23.99 5.23
C PRO A 639 -21.36 24.85 5.78
N ALA A 640 -21.09 25.75 6.73
CA ALA A 640 -22.12 26.60 7.35
C ALA A 640 -22.61 27.66 6.37
N THR A 641 -21.69 28.35 5.70
CA THR A 641 -22.00 29.38 4.69
C THR A 641 -22.16 28.83 3.27
N ARG A 642 -21.75 27.57 3.03
CA ARG A 642 -21.63 26.94 1.70
C ARG A 642 -20.78 27.76 0.72
N GLY A 643 -19.85 28.54 1.26
CA GLY A 643 -18.98 29.47 0.55
C GLY A 643 -17.50 29.23 0.83
N LEU A 644 -16.67 30.20 0.42
CA LEU A 644 -15.23 30.14 0.61
C LEU A 644 -14.90 30.48 2.06
N ASN A 645 -14.20 29.58 2.75
CA ASN A 645 -13.57 29.86 4.04
C ASN A 645 -12.30 30.69 3.82
N PHE A 646 -12.49 31.94 3.41
CA PHE A 646 -11.40 32.81 3.00
C PHE A 646 -10.42 33.10 4.14
N GLN A 647 -10.95 33.34 5.34
CA GLN A 647 -10.12 33.60 6.52
C GLN A 647 -9.27 32.39 6.90
N GLY A 648 -9.87 31.20 6.95
CA GLY A 648 -9.13 29.97 7.23
C GLY A 648 -8.09 29.64 6.16
N LEU A 649 -8.38 29.93 4.90
CA LEU A 649 -7.42 29.81 3.79
C LEU A 649 -6.19 30.68 4.03
N LEU A 650 -6.38 31.96 4.35
CA LEU A 650 -5.27 32.88 4.58
C LEU A 650 -4.44 32.49 5.81
N GLU A 651 -5.09 32.03 6.89
CA GLU A 651 -4.41 31.55 8.10
C GLU A 651 -3.53 30.33 7.82
N ASP A 652 -4.07 29.33 7.12
CA ASP A 652 -3.38 28.07 6.86
C ASP A 652 -2.21 28.28 5.89
N LEU A 653 -2.42 29.06 4.83
CA LEU A 653 -1.35 29.40 3.89
C LEU A 653 -0.32 30.36 4.53
N GLY A 654 -0.74 31.28 5.40
CA GLY A 654 0.16 32.17 6.13
C GLY A 654 1.05 31.44 7.14
N SER A 655 0.60 30.27 7.61
CA SER A 655 1.32 29.38 8.52
C SER A 655 2.12 28.29 7.78
N ALA A 656 1.98 28.19 6.46
CA ALA A 656 2.73 27.22 5.67
C ALA A 656 4.23 27.56 5.67
N PRO A 657 5.12 26.55 5.69
CA PRO A 657 6.55 26.79 5.65
C PRO A 657 6.94 27.45 4.32
N SER A 658 7.94 28.34 4.37
CA SER A 658 8.49 28.98 3.18
C SER A 658 8.87 27.95 2.11
N GLY A 659 8.59 28.28 0.86
CA GLY A 659 8.80 27.38 -0.26
C GLY A 659 7.72 26.31 -0.43
N ALA A 660 6.73 26.16 0.47
CA ALA A 660 5.71 25.11 0.30
C ALA A 660 4.93 25.26 -1.01
N ILE A 661 4.63 24.12 -1.62
CA ILE A 661 3.86 24.06 -2.86
C ILE A 661 2.38 24.20 -2.49
N VAL A 662 1.62 25.01 -3.23
CA VAL A 662 0.19 25.18 -3.00
C VAL A 662 -0.56 24.84 -4.28
N LEU A 663 -1.40 23.81 -4.21
CA LEU A 663 -2.30 23.47 -5.29
C LEU A 663 -3.50 24.44 -5.29
N LEU A 664 -3.73 25.06 -6.44
CA LEU A 664 -4.82 25.98 -6.69
C LEU A 664 -5.65 25.48 -7.86
N HIS A 665 -6.97 25.59 -7.80
CA HIS A 665 -7.82 25.37 -8.97
C HIS A 665 -7.95 26.72 -9.68
N ALA A 666 -7.66 26.77 -10.99
CA ALA A 666 -7.67 28.04 -11.73
C ALA A 666 -9.05 28.70 -11.73
N CYS A 667 -10.10 27.89 -11.92
CA CYS A 667 -11.51 28.25 -11.85
C CYS A 667 -12.35 26.97 -11.67
N ALA A 668 -13.64 27.13 -11.36
CA ALA A 668 -14.60 26.08 -11.09
C ALA A 668 -14.03 25.00 -10.15
N HIS A 669 -13.67 25.41 -8.93
CA HIS A 669 -13.09 24.51 -7.95
C HIS A 669 -13.92 23.22 -7.81
N ASN A 670 -13.25 22.06 -7.91
CA ASN A 670 -13.89 20.76 -7.86
C ASN A 670 -13.57 20.11 -6.51
N PRO A 671 -14.56 19.76 -5.67
CA PRO A 671 -15.98 19.58 -6.01
C PRO A 671 -16.94 20.75 -5.68
N THR A 672 -16.46 21.87 -5.16
CA THR A 672 -17.34 22.85 -4.49
C THR A 672 -18.10 23.79 -5.41
N GLY A 673 -17.58 24.08 -6.60
CA GLY A 673 -18.05 25.16 -7.46
C GLY A 673 -17.88 26.55 -6.85
N VAL A 674 -17.07 26.71 -5.80
CA VAL A 674 -16.83 27.98 -5.12
C VAL A 674 -15.43 28.47 -5.46
N ASP A 675 -15.33 29.65 -6.06
CA ASP A 675 -14.05 30.29 -6.43
C ASP A 675 -13.86 31.60 -5.66
N PRO A 676 -12.60 32.00 -5.38
CA PRO A 676 -12.30 33.32 -4.87
C PRO A 676 -12.69 34.42 -5.89
N THR A 677 -13.11 35.57 -5.39
CA THR A 677 -13.27 36.78 -6.21
C THR A 677 -11.91 37.28 -6.69
N LEU A 678 -11.87 38.17 -7.70
CA LEU A 678 -10.61 38.77 -8.16
C LEU A 678 -9.86 39.51 -7.03
N HIS A 679 -10.60 40.18 -6.13
CA HIS A 679 -9.99 40.83 -4.98
C HIS A 679 -9.37 39.81 -4.00
N GLN A 680 -10.07 38.71 -3.72
CA GLN A 680 -9.55 37.63 -2.89
C GLN A 680 -8.36 36.93 -3.54
N TRP A 681 -8.37 36.72 -4.86
CA TRP A 681 -7.23 36.18 -5.60
C TRP A 681 -5.99 37.07 -5.48
N GLU A 682 -6.16 38.39 -5.52
CA GLU A 682 -5.06 39.33 -5.32
C GLU A 682 -4.47 39.22 -3.91
N GLN A 683 -5.32 39.10 -2.88
CA GLN A 683 -4.86 38.87 -1.51
C GLN A 683 -4.13 37.53 -1.35
N ILE A 684 -4.64 36.45 -1.96
CA ILE A 684 -4.00 35.12 -1.96
C ILE A 684 -2.63 35.22 -2.65
N ARG A 685 -2.55 35.89 -3.81
CA ARG A 685 -1.29 36.11 -4.52
C ARG A 685 -0.28 36.83 -3.64
N GLN A 686 -0.67 37.97 -3.05
CA GLN A 686 0.21 38.75 -2.17
C GLN A 686 0.72 37.92 -0.99
N LEU A 687 -0.16 37.18 -0.32
CA LEU A 687 0.22 36.28 0.77
C LEU A 687 1.24 35.24 0.31
N MET A 688 0.94 34.52 -0.77
CA MET A 688 1.83 33.48 -1.31
C MET A 688 3.19 34.05 -1.69
N ARG A 689 3.25 35.24 -2.30
CA ARG A 689 4.51 35.92 -2.60
C ARG A 689 5.28 36.29 -1.33
N SER A 690 4.61 36.88 -0.33
CA SER A 690 5.24 37.26 0.94
C SER A 690 5.82 36.09 1.72
N LYS A 691 5.23 34.90 1.56
CA LYS A 691 5.64 33.65 2.21
C LYS A 691 6.51 32.75 1.32
N ALA A 692 6.90 33.24 0.13
CA ALA A 692 7.63 32.49 -0.88
C ALA A 692 7.01 31.10 -1.17
N LEU A 693 5.68 31.01 -1.19
CA LEU A 693 4.96 29.79 -1.53
C LEU A 693 4.92 29.59 -3.05
N PHE A 694 5.00 28.33 -3.47
CA PHE A 694 5.07 27.97 -4.88
C PHE A 694 3.69 27.58 -5.44
N PRO A 695 3.09 28.36 -6.34
CA PRO A 695 1.77 28.06 -6.92
C PRO A 695 1.83 26.95 -7.97
N PHE A 696 0.95 25.96 -7.82
CA PHE A 696 0.66 24.93 -8.84
C PHE A 696 -0.83 24.96 -9.16
N PHE A 697 -1.18 25.40 -10.37
CA PHE A 697 -2.56 25.47 -10.84
C PHE A 697 -3.02 24.19 -11.54
N ASP A 698 -4.19 23.67 -11.16
CA ASP A 698 -5.01 22.74 -11.94
C ASP A 698 -6.06 23.53 -12.74
N SER A 699 -5.98 23.47 -14.06
CA SER A 699 -6.88 24.16 -15.00
C SER A 699 -7.56 23.15 -15.94
N ALA A 700 -8.70 22.63 -15.52
CA ALA A 700 -9.51 21.69 -16.30
C ALA A 700 -10.81 22.28 -16.86
N TYR A 701 -11.18 23.48 -16.43
CA TYR A 701 -12.49 24.11 -16.69
C TYR A 701 -12.42 25.48 -17.37
N GLN A 702 -11.26 25.87 -17.92
CA GLN A 702 -11.10 27.16 -18.59
C GLN A 702 -12.12 27.35 -19.73
N GLY A 703 -12.89 28.43 -19.66
CA GLY A 703 -13.99 28.79 -20.55
C GLY A 703 -15.31 28.06 -20.24
N PHE A 704 -15.29 27.08 -19.34
CA PHE A 704 -16.45 26.29 -18.94
C PHE A 704 -17.12 26.81 -17.66
N ALA A 705 -16.48 27.76 -16.97
CA ALA A 705 -17.00 28.42 -15.78
C ALA A 705 -17.87 29.61 -16.17
N SER A 706 -17.27 30.64 -16.78
CA SER A 706 -17.95 31.89 -17.18
C SER A 706 -18.44 31.90 -18.63
N GLY A 707 -18.04 30.90 -19.44
CA GLY A 707 -18.18 30.97 -20.91
C GLY A 707 -17.10 31.83 -21.58
N ASN A 708 -16.11 32.32 -20.82
CA ASN A 708 -15.03 33.17 -21.32
C ASN A 708 -13.65 32.61 -20.90
N LEU A 709 -12.79 32.35 -21.88
CA LEU A 709 -11.47 31.75 -21.67
C LEU A 709 -10.52 32.66 -20.88
N ASP A 710 -10.61 33.98 -21.06
CA ASP A 710 -9.74 34.95 -20.42
C ASP A 710 -10.15 35.22 -18.98
N ALA A 711 -11.46 35.30 -18.71
CA ALA A 711 -12.01 35.45 -17.36
C ALA A 711 -11.63 34.24 -16.49
N ASP A 712 -11.78 33.03 -17.04
CA ASP A 712 -11.49 31.78 -16.33
C ASP A 712 -9.98 31.54 -16.13
N ALA A 713 -9.11 32.27 -16.83
CA ALA A 713 -7.65 32.20 -16.68
C ALA A 713 -7.06 33.34 -15.82
N GLN A 714 -7.87 34.28 -15.33
CA GLN A 714 -7.39 35.46 -14.63
C GLN A 714 -6.50 35.13 -13.43
N SER A 715 -6.88 34.14 -12.62
CA SER A 715 -6.09 33.71 -11.45
C SER A 715 -4.66 33.33 -11.85
N VAL A 716 -4.49 32.53 -12.91
CA VAL A 716 -3.17 32.13 -13.42
C VAL A 716 -2.41 33.33 -13.97
N ARG A 717 -3.09 34.19 -14.76
CA ARG A 717 -2.46 35.35 -15.41
C ARG A 717 -2.00 36.39 -14.38
N MET A 718 -2.77 36.61 -13.31
CA MET A 718 -2.37 37.48 -12.19
C MET A 718 -1.05 37.02 -11.56
N PHE A 719 -0.90 35.72 -11.34
CA PHE A 719 0.34 35.15 -10.80
C PHE A 719 1.50 35.16 -11.80
N ALA A 720 1.26 35.06 -13.10
CA ALA A 720 2.34 35.12 -14.09
C ALA A 720 2.79 36.57 -14.38
N LYS A 721 1.86 37.54 -14.31
CA LYS A 721 2.09 38.94 -14.68
C LYS A 721 3.06 39.67 -13.76
N ASP A 722 3.15 39.28 -12.49
CA ASP A 722 4.10 39.87 -11.52
C ASP A 722 5.54 39.35 -11.68
N GLY A 723 5.80 38.52 -12.69
CA GLY A 723 7.10 37.90 -12.95
C GLY A 723 7.38 36.64 -12.11
N GLY A 724 6.47 36.24 -11.23
CA GLY A 724 6.66 35.09 -10.36
C GLY A 724 6.53 33.74 -11.08
N GLU A 725 7.14 32.73 -10.46
CA GLU A 725 7.15 31.36 -10.97
C GLU A 725 5.86 30.63 -10.62
N CYS A 726 5.41 29.74 -11.51
CA CYS A 726 4.26 28.87 -11.29
C CYS A 726 4.25 27.64 -12.21
N LEU A 727 3.55 26.59 -11.78
CA LEU A 727 3.19 25.44 -12.62
C LEU A 727 1.71 25.52 -12.99
N VAL A 728 1.35 25.10 -14.21
CA VAL A 728 -0.04 25.07 -14.68
C VAL A 728 -0.31 23.78 -15.44
N ALA A 729 -1.14 22.91 -14.86
CA ALA A 729 -1.64 21.69 -15.48
C ALA A 729 -2.96 21.99 -16.22
N GLN A 730 -2.93 21.96 -17.55
CA GLN A 730 -4.09 22.19 -18.41
C GLN A 730 -4.69 20.89 -18.93
N SER A 731 -6.02 20.83 -18.98
CA SER A 731 -6.77 19.70 -19.53
C SER A 731 -7.75 20.14 -20.62
N TYR A 732 -7.71 19.47 -21.77
CA TYR A 732 -8.68 19.68 -22.86
C TYR A 732 -9.89 18.75 -22.82
N ALA A 733 -10.01 17.94 -21.77
CA ALA A 733 -11.07 16.94 -21.66
C ALA A 733 -12.48 17.56 -21.61
N LYS A 734 -12.65 18.75 -21.02
CA LYS A 734 -13.98 19.34 -20.75
C LYS A 734 -14.31 20.43 -21.77
N ASN A 735 -13.45 21.43 -21.90
CA ASN A 735 -13.66 22.57 -22.79
C ASN A 735 -13.66 22.22 -24.28
N MET A 736 -12.95 21.17 -24.72
CA MET A 736 -13.02 20.62 -26.08
C MET A 736 -13.72 19.26 -26.17
N GLY A 737 -14.26 18.74 -25.06
CA GLY A 737 -14.91 17.43 -25.04
C GLY A 737 -14.00 16.23 -25.34
N LEU A 738 -12.67 16.41 -25.30
CA LEU A 738 -11.68 15.38 -25.65
C LEU A 738 -11.37 14.46 -24.44
N TYR A 739 -12.40 13.93 -23.79
CA TYR A 739 -12.28 13.13 -22.56
C TYR A 739 -11.39 11.90 -22.76
N GLY A 740 -11.64 11.16 -23.85
CA GLY A 740 -10.99 9.89 -24.19
C GLY A 740 -9.61 10.04 -24.81
N GLU A 741 -9.34 11.18 -25.47
CA GLU A 741 -8.06 11.45 -26.15
C GLU A 741 -6.87 11.67 -25.21
N ARG A 742 -7.17 11.88 -23.91
CA ARG A 742 -6.17 12.08 -22.85
C ARG A 742 -5.14 13.19 -23.21
N VAL A 743 -5.60 14.29 -23.79
CA VAL A 743 -4.73 15.43 -24.16
C VAL A 743 -4.75 16.54 -23.09
N GLY A 744 -3.56 17.05 -22.78
CA GLY A 744 -3.31 18.14 -21.84
C GLY A 744 -1.88 18.67 -21.97
N ALA A 745 -1.59 19.74 -21.23
CA ALA A 745 -0.28 20.38 -21.21
C ALA A 745 0.14 20.70 -19.78
N LEU A 746 1.44 20.66 -19.51
CA LEU A 746 2.05 21.25 -18.32
C LEU A 746 2.88 22.45 -18.78
N SER A 747 2.53 23.65 -18.31
CA SER A 747 3.31 24.86 -18.54
C SER A 747 3.97 25.31 -17.24
N ILE A 748 5.26 25.61 -17.30
CA ILE A 748 6.07 26.07 -16.18
C ILE A 748 6.60 27.46 -16.50
N VAL A 749 6.16 28.46 -15.73
CA VAL A 749 6.70 29.83 -15.77
C VAL A 749 7.92 29.86 -14.86
N CYS A 750 9.09 30.04 -15.45
CA CYS A 750 10.38 30.07 -14.76
C CYS A 750 10.85 31.50 -14.51
N ARG A 751 11.90 31.66 -13.70
CA ARG A 751 12.54 32.97 -13.46
C ARG A 751 13.22 33.57 -14.69
N SER A 752 13.75 32.74 -15.59
CA SER A 752 14.46 33.20 -16.81
C SER A 752 14.37 32.19 -17.95
N ALA A 753 14.74 32.62 -19.16
CA ALA A 753 14.78 31.76 -20.34
C ALA A 753 15.82 30.61 -20.23
N ASP A 754 16.97 30.87 -19.61
CA ASP A 754 17.97 29.81 -19.34
C ASP A 754 17.41 28.72 -18.41
N VAL A 755 16.71 29.13 -17.34
CA VAL A 755 16.07 28.18 -16.42
C VAL A 755 14.99 27.39 -17.15
N ALA A 756 14.18 28.03 -18.00
CA ALA A 756 13.16 27.35 -18.79
C ALA A 756 13.75 26.22 -19.67
N SER A 757 14.87 26.49 -20.35
CA SER A 757 15.57 25.47 -21.15
C SER A 757 16.05 24.29 -20.31
N ARG A 758 16.62 24.56 -19.13
CA ARG A 758 17.06 23.51 -18.19
C ARG A 758 15.88 22.70 -17.66
N VAL A 759 14.79 23.36 -17.28
CA VAL A 759 13.55 22.71 -16.81
C VAL A 759 13.01 21.77 -17.89
N GLU A 760 12.98 22.20 -19.15
CA GLU A 760 12.55 21.34 -20.26
C GLU A 760 13.39 20.06 -20.37
N SER A 761 14.72 20.19 -20.20
CA SER A 761 15.62 19.03 -20.24
C SER A 761 15.29 18.01 -19.14
N GLN A 762 14.97 18.46 -17.94
CA GLN A 762 14.63 17.59 -16.81
C GLN A 762 13.23 16.99 -16.95
N LEU A 763 12.27 17.74 -17.50
CA LEU A 763 10.94 17.21 -17.82
C LEU A 763 11.02 16.05 -18.82
N LYS A 764 11.93 16.09 -19.80
CA LYS A 764 12.13 14.96 -20.73
C LYS A 764 12.54 13.68 -19.99
N LEU A 765 13.39 13.79 -18.96
CA LEU A 765 13.83 12.65 -18.14
C LEU A 765 12.71 12.11 -17.24
N VAL A 766 11.78 12.96 -16.80
CA VAL A 766 10.58 12.53 -16.06
C VAL A 766 9.60 11.83 -17.01
N ILE A 767 9.37 12.38 -18.21
CA ILE A 767 8.37 11.90 -19.16
C ILE A 767 8.77 10.57 -19.81
N ARG A 768 10.04 10.44 -20.21
CA ARG A 768 10.53 9.28 -20.97
C ARG A 768 10.19 7.92 -20.31
N PRO A 769 10.44 7.69 -19.01
CA PRO A 769 10.07 6.44 -18.35
C PRO A 769 8.57 6.35 -18.01
N MET A 770 7.82 7.45 -17.97
CA MET A 770 6.39 7.42 -17.66
C MET A 770 5.54 6.95 -18.83
N TYR A 771 5.77 7.52 -20.03
CA TYR A 771 4.97 7.22 -21.21
C TYR A 771 5.72 7.41 -22.53
N SER A 772 7.06 7.43 -22.51
CA SER A 772 7.93 7.68 -23.67
C SER A 772 7.76 9.07 -24.30
N ASN A 773 6.66 9.27 -25.00
CA ASN A 773 6.24 10.49 -25.67
C ASN A 773 4.70 10.50 -25.74
N PRO A 774 4.05 11.67 -25.77
CA PRO A 774 2.60 11.74 -25.63
C PRO A 774 1.85 11.37 -26.93
N PRO A 775 0.54 11.03 -26.86
CA PRO A 775 -0.27 10.66 -28.03
C PRO A 775 -0.49 11.82 -29.02
N ILE A 776 -0.45 11.54 -30.32
CA ILE A 776 -0.49 12.58 -31.37
C ILE A 776 -1.90 13.13 -31.66
N HIS A 777 -2.95 12.30 -31.56
CA HIS A 777 -4.26 12.61 -32.15
C HIS A 777 -4.95 13.81 -31.48
N GLY A 778 -5.22 13.72 -30.16
CA GLY A 778 -5.84 14.80 -29.41
C GLY A 778 -5.08 16.13 -29.49
N ALA A 779 -3.73 16.10 -29.43
CA ALA A 779 -2.92 17.32 -29.57
C ALA A 779 -3.01 17.93 -30.97
N SER A 780 -3.17 17.09 -32.01
CA SER A 780 -3.36 17.58 -33.37
C SER A 780 -4.72 18.25 -33.54
N ILE A 781 -5.80 17.69 -32.96
CA ILE A 781 -7.14 18.32 -32.96
C ILE A 781 -7.06 19.70 -32.31
N VAL A 782 -6.50 19.78 -31.11
CA VAL A 782 -6.36 21.03 -30.37
C VAL A 782 -5.51 22.03 -31.17
N ALA A 783 -4.37 21.62 -31.72
CA ALA A 783 -3.52 22.50 -32.50
C ALA A 783 -4.21 23.02 -33.76
N THR A 784 -4.94 22.18 -34.50
CA THR A 784 -5.71 22.60 -35.68
C THR A 784 -6.75 23.67 -35.31
N ILE A 785 -7.52 23.45 -34.24
CA ILE A 785 -8.55 24.40 -33.78
C ILE A 785 -7.93 25.72 -33.30
N LEU A 786 -6.86 25.66 -32.50
CA LEU A 786 -6.26 26.87 -31.91
C LEU A 786 -5.42 27.68 -32.91
N LYS A 787 -4.92 27.05 -33.98
CA LYS A 787 -4.10 27.70 -35.01
C LYS A 787 -4.96 28.44 -36.04
N ASP A 788 -6.14 27.90 -36.38
CA ASP A 788 -7.06 28.52 -37.33
C ASP A 788 -8.03 29.49 -36.63
N ARG A 789 -8.06 30.75 -37.07
CA ARG A 789 -8.88 31.79 -36.44
C ARG A 789 -10.38 31.49 -36.52
N SER A 790 -10.86 30.91 -37.62
CA SER A 790 -12.28 30.61 -37.83
C SER A 790 -12.72 29.45 -36.95
N MET A 791 -11.91 28.38 -36.87
CA MET A 791 -12.18 27.24 -36.02
C MET A 791 -12.08 27.62 -34.54
N PHE A 792 -11.12 28.47 -34.17
CA PHE A 792 -11.04 29.01 -32.81
C PHE A 792 -12.32 29.77 -32.44
N GLN A 793 -12.82 30.65 -33.31
CA GLN A 793 -14.07 31.36 -33.08
C GLN A 793 -15.26 30.41 -32.94
N GLU A 794 -15.40 29.43 -33.84
CA GLU A 794 -16.45 28.43 -33.75
C GLU A 794 -16.40 27.64 -32.44
N TRP A 795 -15.20 27.21 -32.03
CA TRP A 795 -15.01 26.54 -30.75
C TRP A 795 -15.43 27.42 -29.58
N THR A 796 -15.07 28.71 -29.57
CA THR A 796 -15.48 29.62 -28.48
C THR A 796 -17.00 29.82 -28.42
N ILE A 797 -17.69 29.81 -29.56
CA ILE A 797 -19.15 29.87 -29.63
C ILE A 797 -19.77 28.60 -29.04
N GLU A 798 -19.30 27.42 -29.46
CA GLU A 798 -19.81 26.15 -28.93
C GLU A 798 -19.50 26.00 -27.43
N LEU A 799 -18.32 26.42 -26.99
CA LEU A 799 -17.92 26.43 -25.58
C LEU A 799 -18.82 27.34 -24.74
N LYS A 800 -19.09 28.56 -25.22
CA LYS A 800 -20.01 29.48 -24.57
C LYS A 800 -21.42 28.89 -24.48
N ALA A 801 -21.91 28.27 -25.55
CA ALA A 801 -23.22 27.61 -25.54
C ALA A 801 -23.29 26.48 -24.48
N MET A 802 -22.22 25.70 -24.31
CA MET A 802 -22.14 24.70 -23.25
C MET A 802 -22.19 25.31 -21.84
N ALA A 803 -21.45 26.39 -21.61
CA ALA A 803 -21.42 27.11 -20.34
C ALA A 803 -22.79 27.76 -20.03
N ASP A 804 -23.37 28.48 -20.99
CA ASP A 804 -24.67 29.14 -20.87
C ASP A 804 -25.78 28.13 -20.54
N ARG A 805 -25.73 26.93 -21.13
CA ARG A 805 -26.67 25.86 -20.78
C ARG A 805 -26.55 25.44 -19.32
N ILE A 806 -25.34 25.26 -18.81
CA ILE A 806 -25.13 24.87 -17.40
C ILE A 806 -25.62 25.97 -16.45
N ILE A 807 -25.36 27.24 -16.79
CA ILE A 807 -25.86 28.39 -16.04
C ILE A 807 -27.40 28.39 -16.05
N SER A 808 -28.02 28.13 -17.20
CA SER A 808 -29.47 27.99 -17.31
C SER A 808 -30.00 26.82 -16.45
N MET A 809 -29.35 25.65 -16.46
CA MET A 809 -29.76 24.52 -15.62
C MET A 809 -29.70 24.84 -14.12
N ARG A 810 -28.71 25.63 -13.69
CA ARG A 810 -28.62 26.14 -12.31
C ARG A 810 -29.81 27.03 -11.97
N GLN A 811 -30.11 27.98 -12.85
CA GLN A 811 -31.23 28.90 -12.66
C GLN A 811 -32.56 28.16 -12.62
N GLN A 812 -32.82 27.27 -13.58
CA GLN A 812 -34.04 26.48 -13.64
C GLN A 812 -34.22 25.58 -12.40
N LEU A 813 -33.15 24.94 -11.91
CA LEU A 813 -33.21 24.13 -10.69
C LEU A 813 -33.53 24.98 -9.46
N PHE A 814 -32.89 26.14 -9.33
CA PHE A 814 -33.18 27.08 -8.23
C PHE A 814 -34.62 27.56 -8.26
N ASP A 815 -35.11 28.00 -9.42
CA ASP A 815 -36.49 28.47 -9.59
C ASP A 815 -37.50 27.36 -9.31
N ALA A 816 -37.23 26.13 -9.77
CA ALA A 816 -38.06 24.95 -9.53
C ALA A 816 -38.13 24.56 -8.04
N LEU A 817 -37.04 24.71 -7.29
CA LEU A 817 -37.02 24.49 -5.84
C LEU A 817 -37.77 25.59 -5.09
N ARG A 818 -37.59 26.84 -5.51
CA ARG A 818 -38.28 28.00 -4.93
C ARG A 818 -39.79 27.92 -5.16
N SER A 819 -40.23 27.56 -6.36
CA SER A 819 -41.66 27.44 -6.69
C SER A 819 -42.38 26.35 -5.89
N ARG A 820 -41.65 25.32 -5.44
CA ARG A 820 -42.16 24.25 -4.58
C ARG A 820 -42.18 24.62 -3.10
N GLY A 821 -41.65 25.78 -2.73
CA GLY A 821 -41.47 26.14 -1.33
C GLY A 821 -40.52 25.18 -0.59
N THR A 822 -39.52 24.65 -1.29
CA THR A 822 -38.58 23.68 -0.70
C THR A 822 -37.85 24.29 0.52
N PRO A 823 -37.89 23.64 1.70
CA PRO A 823 -37.23 24.13 2.90
C PRO A 823 -35.72 24.41 2.70
N GLY A 824 -35.23 25.48 3.33
CA GLY A 824 -33.82 25.90 3.35
C GLY A 824 -33.41 26.88 2.24
N ASP A 825 -32.19 27.42 2.34
CA ASP A 825 -31.62 28.29 1.30
C ASP A 825 -30.94 27.47 0.18
N TRP A 826 -31.43 27.67 -1.05
CA TRP A 826 -30.93 27.05 -2.28
C TRP A 826 -30.17 28.03 -3.19
N SER A 827 -29.96 29.28 -2.77
CA SER A 827 -29.28 30.32 -3.56
C SER A 827 -27.83 29.97 -3.93
N HIS A 828 -27.20 29.07 -3.18
CA HIS A 828 -25.87 28.56 -3.48
C HIS A 828 -25.78 27.87 -4.86
N ILE A 829 -26.87 27.29 -5.39
CA ILE A 829 -26.89 26.64 -6.71
C ILE A 829 -26.53 27.62 -7.84
N ILE A 830 -26.99 28.87 -7.76
CA ILE A 830 -26.72 29.91 -8.76
C ILE A 830 -25.46 30.73 -8.46
N LYS A 831 -25.00 30.74 -7.20
CA LYS A 831 -23.73 31.38 -6.80
C LYS A 831 -22.51 30.53 -7.15
N GLN A 832 -22.66 29.20 -7.12
CA GLN A 832 -21.61 28.26 -7.50
C GLN A 832 -21.43 28.19 -9.02
N ILE A 833 -20.20 27.93 -9.46
CA ILE A 833 -19.75 28.00 -10.85
C ILE A 833 -19.30 26.61 -11.34
N GLY A 834 -19.40 26.40 -12.67
CA GLY A 834 -18.85 25.23 -13.34
C GLY A 834 -19.79 24.03 -13.33
N MET A 835 -19.24 22.82 -13.48
CA MET A 835 -20.03 21.60 -13.69
C MET A 835 -20.72 21.05 -12.43
N PHE A 836 -20.30 21.42 -11.23
CA PHE A 836 -20.73 20.76 -10.00
C PHE A 836 -21.35 21.69 -8.98
N THR A 837 -22.22 21.12 -8.16
CA THR A 837 -22.84 21.77 -7.01
C THR A 837 -22.85 20.80 -5.84
N PHE A 838 -22.46 21.27 -4.65
CA PHE A 838 -22.84 20.59 -3.41
C PHE A 838 -24.23 21.05 -3.00
N THR A 839 -25.19 20.12 -3.04
CA THR A 839 -26.59 20.40 -2.68
C THR A 839 -26.80 20.58 -1.18
N GLY A 840 -25.88 20.09 -0.35
CA GLY A 840 -26.07 20.01 1.10
C GLY A 840 -26.94 18.82 1.55
N LEU A 841 -27.38 17.97 0.63
CA LEU A 841 -28.13 16.75 0.95
C LEU A 841 -27.26 15.75 1.68
N ASN A 842 -27.80 15.16 2.75
CA ASN A 842 -27.11 14.14 3.52
C ASN A 842 -27.23 12.75 2.87
N THR A 843 -26.43 11.79 3.35
CA THR A 843 -26.40 10.44 2.77
C THR A 843 -27.74 9.71 2.81
N LYS A 844 -28.59 9.95 3.83
CA LYS A 844 -29.94 9.35 3.90
C LYS A 844 -30.85 9.92 2.82
N GLN A 845 -30.81 11.23 2.60
CA GLN A 845 -31.57 11.92 1.56
C GLN A 845 -31.12 11.46 0.16
N VAL A 846 -29.81 11.35 -0.07
CA VAL A 846 -29.27 10.82 -1.34
C VAL A 846 -29.72 9.38 -1.58
N ALA A 847 -29.68 8.52 -0.55
CA ALA A 847 -30.14 7.14 -0.66
C ALA A 847 -31.64 7.05 -0.98
N PHE A 848 -32.46 7.90 -0.34
CA PHE A 848 -33.88 8.03 -0.63
C PHE A 848 -34.12 8.42 -2.10
N MET A 849 -33.44 9.47 -2.59
CA MET A 849 -33.57 9.91 -3.99
C MET A 849 -33.10 8.83 -4.98
N THR A 850 -32.07 8.06 -4.64
CA THR A 850 -31.62 6.95 -5.47
C THR A 850 -32.68 5.85 -5.55
N LYS A 851 -33.28 5.48 -4.41
CA LYS A 851 -34.24 4.38 -4.32
C LYS A 851 -35.61 4.73 -4.90
N GLU A 852 -36.14 5.89 -4.55
CA GLU A 852 -37.55 6.25 -4.84
C GLU A 852 -37.69 7.08 -6.13
N TYR A 853 -36.64 7.82 -6.51
CA TYR A 853 -36.67 8.70 -7.69
C TYR A 853 -35.69 8.29 -8.78
N HIS A 854 -34.90 7.23 -8.59
CA HIS A 854 -33.90 6.75 -9.55
C HIS A 854 -32.84 7.83 -9.91
N ILE A 855 -32.51 8.72 -8.97
CA ILE A 855 -31.52 9.79 -9.17
C ILE A 855 -30.20 9.40 -8.52
N TYR A 856 -29.17 9.28 -9.36
CA TYR A 856 -27.85 8.78 -9.00
C TYR A 856 -26.86 9.94 -8.85
N MET A 857 -26.40 10.19 -7.62
CA MET A 857 -25.40 11.22 -7.29
C MET A 857 -24.40 10.68 -6.24
N THR A 858 -23.34 11.43 -5.94
CA THR A 858 -22.42 11.00 -4.88
C THR A 858 -23.06 11.17 -3.50
N SER A 859 -22.70 10.29 -2.56
CA SER A 859 -23.31 10.17 -1.22
C SER A 859 -23.12 11.39 -0.30
N ASP A 860 -22.24 12.31 -0.71
CA ASP A 860 -21.98 13.62 -0.12
C ASP A 860 -22.86 14.74 -0.71
N GLY A 861 -23.82 14.38 -1.58
CA GLY A 861 -24.78 15.32 -2.16
C GLY A 861 -24.22 16.18 -3.30
N ARG A 862 -23.04 15.85 -3.86
CA ARG A 862 -22.53 16.55 -5.05
C ARG A 862 -23.22 16.04 -6.32
N ILE A 863 -23.76 16.98 -7.10
CA ILE A 863 -24.41 16.72 -8.39
C ILE A 863 -23.66 17.37 -9.54
N SER A 864 -23.74 16.76 -10.73
CA SER A 864 -23.26 17.29 -12.00
C SER A 864 -24.38 18.06 -12.70
N MET A 865 -24.26 19.38 -12.77
CA MET A 865 -25.20 20.26 -13.48
C MET A 865 -25.18 19.99 -14.99
N ALA A 866 -24.06 19.49 -15.50
CA ALA A 866 -23.91 19.17 -16.92
C ALA A 866 -24.75 17.94 -17.36
N GLY A 867 -25.20 17.12 -16.41
CA GLY A 867 -26.11 15.99 -16.66
C GLY A 867 -27.61 16.35 -16.62
N LEU A 868 -27.95 17.59 -16.27
CA LEU A 868 -29.33 18.07 -16.26
C LEU A 868 -29.78 18.55 -17.63
N SER A 869 -31.09 18.57 -17.82
CA SER A 869 -31.81 19.15 -18.94
C SER A 869 -33.10 19.79 -18.43
N SER A 870 -33.71 20.68 -19.20
CA SER A 870 -34.96 21.36 -18.83
C SER A 870 -36.08 20.36 -18.54
N ARG A 871 -36.02 19.16 -19.14
CA ARG A 871 -36.96 18.06 -18.92
C ARG A 871 -36.73 17.31 -17.60
N THR A 872 -35.49 17.27 -17.11
CA THR A 872 -35.10 16.49 -15.92
C THR A 872 -35.03 17.35 -14.66
N VAL A 873 -34.91 18.67 -14.79
CA VAL A 873 -34.91 19.62 -13.68
C VAL A 873 -36.16 19.48 -12.79
N PRO A 874 -37.41 19.40 -13.31
CA PRO A 874 -38.59 19.21 -12.46
C PRO A 874 -38.51 17.95 -11.60
N HIS A 875 -38.12 16.82 -12.20
CA HIS A 875 -37.95 15.54 -11.50
C HIS A 875 -36.93 15.61 -10.37
N LEU A 876 -35.79 16.28 -10.61
CA LEU A 876 -34.80 16.52 -9.57
C LEU A 876 -35.36 17.42 -8.46
N ALA A 877 -36.05 18.51 -8.80
CA ALA A 877 -36.61 19.43 -7.82
C ALA A 877 -37.68 18.75 -6.95
N ASP A 878 -38.54 17.90 -7.53
CA ASP A 878 -39.52 17.09 -6.80
C ASP A 878 -38.83 16.13 -5.82
N ALA A 879 -37.79 15.43 -6.28
CA ALA A 879 -37.04 14.50 -5.45
C ALA A 879 -36.32 15.19 -4.29
N ILE A 880 -35.71 16.35 -4.53
CA ILE A 880 -35.06 17.16 -3.47
C ILE A 880 -36.11 17.62 -2.48
N HIS A 881 -37.24 18.17 -2.95
CA HIS A 881 -38.32 18.64 -2.09
C HIS A 881 -38.85 17.53 -1.19
N ALA A 882 -39.14 16.35 -1.76
CA ALA A 882 -39.58 15.18 -1.00
C ALA A 882 -38.51 14.70 0.02
N ALA A 883 -37.24 14.70 -0.36
CA ALA A 883 -36.14 14.26 0.50
C ALA A 883 -35.95 15.15 1.74
N VAL A 884 -36.18 16.46 1.62
CA VAL A 884 -36.03 17.40 2.73
C VAL A 884 -37.31 17.56 3.56
N THR A 885 -38.49 17.22 3.03
CA THR A 885 -39.77 17.35 3.75
C THR A 885 -40.21 16.07 4.46
N ARG A 886 -39.93 14.87 3.90
CA ARG A 886 -40.33 13.58 4.51
C ARG A 886 -39.47 13.15 5.70
N GLN A 887 -38.36 13.82 5.98
CA GLN A 887 -37.47 13.52 7.12
C GLN A 887 -37.49 14.61 8.20
N GLY A 888 -38.55 15.44 8.22
CA GLY A 888 -38.88 16.27 9.38
C GLY A 888 -39.41 15.44 10.54
#